data_AF-A0A661PGE2-F1
#
_entry.id   AF-A0A661PGE2-F1
#
_cell.length_a   1.000
_cell.length_b   1.000
_cell.length_c   1.000
_cell.angle_alpha   90.00
_cell.angle_beta   90.00
_cell.angle_gamma   90.00
#
_symmetry.space_group_name_H-M   'P 1'
#
loop_
_entity.id
_entity.type
_entity.pdbx_description
1 polymer ?
#
loop_
_entity_poly.entity_id
_entity_poly.type
_entity_poly.pdbx_seq_one_letter_code
_entity_poly.pdbx_strand_id
1 'polypeptide(L)'
;MAISDDFQVDTINRIIKYVGSGTRYSVNALYSYLMDLFDNPEYMDDPVPMYARTPTDYQLINQWYITQDSFKYLYGGAIATADWDADTYDDGIIMITFESSGYTDATDSDIGKTVTGSTTGDFGVLIDYDNTNRRWWVRVTTAGTYASAGETVSVSGGSGSGTASEVVTGEWLWSNVYTLGSITDDSIIYIYYGTYKFSTGYYPQGNEFEPFWDTGHIDILIPIKEAGTLIQSGYITVFLRNYGETQDYFEIDISGGGRNAVPLSTSSDISNQTEASTVRDYTDIQIYQVNGKLNVTGESGTFETWEKITGGTSGATAYVLKYDADGHYLILGQVEGTFQDGETITGETSGATATVSGSLDISVKTINKDLNNGNGPRPYDIVVNCAGRTLAEVYEYMKYITSRPNYNIDYAYFYNADTDSYTDESTDINEATVDDVLLPPQQTTTEGDAIYFGSDYKFSKVRINVSTAGSYSDVTIVWEYWDGSTWATLTVTDGTNGFTTSGTNEVSFTPPSDWAKTSVNGQSAYWIRARATFGASPSITTAPLGAQMWLWFNYNGSGIIGVSPNVYSDEPLSGVVRIVMGGTEHRYEYSTFETDRFVLKAGVTLSQDYSEGTYVFVPIIDTVATSSSVSNQLIYSSDIPVIVRVRQKGYIPFEVESTISS
;
A
#
# COMPACT_ATOMS: atom_id res chain seq x y z
N MET A 1 -29.59 -3.11 -3.08
CA MET A 1 -29.78 -3.41 -1.65
C MET A 1 -30.35 -2.18 -0.97
N ALA A 2 -31.25 -2.32 0.00
CA ALA A 2 -31.77 -1.14 0.70
C ALA A 2 -30.69 -0.59 1.63
N ILE A 3 -30.52 0.74 1.67
CA ILE A 3 -29.52 1.39 2.53
C ILE A 3 -29.70 1.07 4.02
N SER A 4 -30.94 0.74 4.44
CA SER A 4 -31.28 0.29 5.79
C SER A 4 -30.63 -1.03 6.19
N ASP A 5 -30.24 -1.87 5.23
CA ASP A 5 -29.58 -3.15 5.49
C ASP A 5 -28.08 -2.94 5.74
N ASP A 6 -27.51 -1.89 5.15
CA ASP A 6 -26.08 -1.63 5.13
C ASP A 6 -25.63 -0.55 6.13
N PHE A 7 -26.53 0.34 6.58
CA PHE A 7 -26.25 1.36 7.60
C PHE A 7 -27.08 1.14 8.88
N GLN A 8 -26.39 0.83 9.98
CA GLN A 8 -26.96 0.73 11.31
C GLN A 8 -26.89 2.05 12.07
N VAL A 9 -27.96 2.35 12.82
CA VAL A 9 -28.08 3.55 13.65
C VAL A 9 -28.24 3.12 15.10
N ASP A 10 -27.26 3.46 15.93
CA ASP A 10 -27.30 3.31 17.38
C ASP A 10 -27.72 4.66 17.98
N THR A 11 -28.98 4.77 18.40
CA THR A 11 -29.52 6.00 19.00
C THR A 11 -29.03 6.23 20.42
N ILE A 12 -28.60 5.18 21.13
CA ILE A 12 -28.08 5.29 22.51
C ILE A 12 -26.72 5.97 22.49
N ASN A 13 -25.82 5.48 21.64
CA ASN A 13 -24.48 6.04 21.50
C ASN A 13 -24.40 7.12 20.40
N ARG A 14 -25.50 7.41 19.69
CA ARG A 14 -25.55 8.33 18.54
C ARG A 14 -24.47 8.04 17.50
N ILE A 15 -24.39 6.77 17.08
CA ILE A 15 -23.43 6.25 16.11
C ILE A 15 -24.17 5.79 14.85
N ILE A 16 -23.62 6.12 13.69
CA ILE A 16 -24.03 5.60 12.39
C ILE A 16 -22.85 4.78 11.84
N LYS A 17 -23.07 3.49 11.59
CA LYS A 17 -22.03 2.55 11.16
C LYS A 17 -22.48 1.79 9.90
N TYR A 18 -21.60 1.73 8.91
CA TYR A 18 -21.72 0.84 7.79
C TYR A 18 -21.38 -0.59 8.20
N VAL A 19 -22.26 -1.54 7.89
CA VAL A 19 -22.15 -2.98 8.19
C VAL A 19 -22.34 -3.84 6.94
N GLY A 20 -22.55 -3.22 5.78
CA GLY A 20 -22.74 -3.89 4.50
C GLY A 20 -21.45 -4.49 3.93
N SER A 21 -21.55 -5.06 2.73
CA SER A 21 -20.46 -5.80 2.08
C SER A 21 -19.99 -5.18 0.75
N GLY A 22 -19.89 -3.85 0.67
CA GLY A 22 -19.25 -3.14 -0.45
C GLY A 22 -20.15 -2.19 -1.24
N THR A 23 -21.47 -2.23 -1.05
CA THR A 23 -22.38 -1.27 -1.69
C THR A 23 -22.08 0.15 -1.24
N ARG A 24 -21.84 1.06 -2.19
CA ARG A 24 -21.64 2.51 -1.92
C ARG A 24 -22.95 3.27 -2.12
N TYR A 25 -23.16 4.31 -1.32
CA TYR A 25 -24.37 5.13 -1.32
C TYR A 25 -24.04 6.62 -1.44
N SER A 26 -24.92 7.39 -2.09
CA SER A 26 -24.74 8.84 -2.08
C SER A 26 -25.01 9.40 -0.68
N VAL A 27 -24.35 10.48 -0.30
CA VAL A 27 -24.63 11.18 0.97
C VAL A 27 -26.11 11.63 1.03
N ASN A 28 -26.70 11.94 -0.13
CA ASN A 28 -28.13 12.22 -0.24
C ASN A 28 -29.00 11.01 0.12
N ALA A 29 -28.63 9.81 -0.32
CA ALA A 29 -29.34 8.59 0.05
C ALA A 29 -29.25 8.30 1.55
N LEU A 30 -28.06 8.49 2.16
CA LEU A 30 -27.90 8.39 3.62
C LEU A 30 -28.79 9.40 4.34
N TYR A 31 -28.76 10.67 3.93
CA TYR A 31 -29.63 11.70 4.50
C TYR A 31 -31.11 11.35 4.39
N SER A 32 -31.58 10.95 3.20
CA SER A 32 -32.98 10.59 2.99
C SER A 32 -33.41 9.41 3.86
N TYR A 33 -32.56 8.40 4.01
CA TYR A 33 -32.80 7.29 4.93
C TYR A 33 -32.90 7.74 6.38
N LEU A 34 -31.98 8.58 6.85
CA LEU A 34 -32.02 9.10 8.22
C LEU A 34 -33.27 9.97 8.45
N MET A 35 -33.69 10.78 7.48
CA MET A 35 -34.92 11.56 7.62
C MET A 35 -36.17 10.68 7.71
N ASP A 36 -36.24 9.61 6.92
CA ASP A 36 -37.35 8.65 6.95
C ASP A 36 -37.36 7.84 8.26
N LEU A 37 -36.17 7.44 8.73
CA LEU A 37 -36.02 6.71 10.00
C LEU A 37 -36.53 7.56 11.18
N PHE A 38 -36.11 8.82 11.27
CA PHE A 38 -36.46 9.72 12.37
C PHE A 38 -37.86 10.35 12.26
N ASP A 39 -38.58 10.17 11.14
CA ASP A 39 -40.01 10.50 11.04
C ASP A 39 -40.89 9.46 11.76
N ASN A 40 -40.34 8.28 12.07
CA ASN A 40 -41.09 7.27 12.80
C ASN A 40 -41.34 7.70 14.26
N PRO A 41 -42.55 7.47 14.81
CA PRO A 41 -42.89 7.85 16.19
C PRO A 41 -41.97 7.28 17.27
N GLU A 42 -41.27 6.17 16.99
CA GLU A 42 -40.34 5.50 17.91
C GLU A 42 -39.09 6.34 18.20
N TYR A 43 -38.70 7.24 17.28
CA TYR A 43 -37.49 8.07 17.38
C TYR A 43 -37.83 9.56 17.64
N MET A 44 -39.07 9.86 18.01
CA MET A 44 -39.54 11.25 18.20
C MET A 44 -38.81 11.97 19.36
N ASP A 45 -38.28 11.22 20.32
CA ASP A 45 -37.52 11.75 21.46
C ASP A 45 -36.00 11.83 21.19
N ASP A 46 -35.52 11.28 20.06
CA ASP A 46 -34.11 11.28 19.69
C ASP A 46 -33.75 12.49 18.81
N PRO A 47 -32.59 13.14 19.03
CA PRO A 47 -32.16 14.27 18.22
C PRO A 47 -31.80 13.82 16.81
N VAL A 48 -32.27 14.56 15.79
CA VAL A 48 -31.98 14.24 14.39
C VAL A 48 -30.47 14.32 14.08
N PRO A 49 -29.92 13.38 13.28
CA PRO A 49 -28.47 13.25 13.10
C PRO A 49 -27.85 14.24 12.11
N MET A 50 -28.61 14.65 11.09
CA MET A 50 -28.03 15.29 9.91
C MET A 50 -28.91 16.43 9.40
N TYR A 51 -28.27 17.51 8.96
CA TYR A 51 -28.91 18.67 8.36
C TYR A 51 -28.37 18.90 6.94
N ALA A 52 -29.27 19.04 5.96
CA ALA A 52 -28.89 19.35 4.58
C ALA A 52 -28.82 20.87 4.37
N ARG A 53 -27.63 21.40 4.05
CA ARG A 53 -27.44 22.82 3.67
C ARG A 53 -27.74 23.01 2.19
N THR A 54 -27.27 22.08 1.36
CA THR A 54 -27.60 21.97 -0.05
C THR A 54 -27.77 20.48 -0.42
N PRO A 55 -28.30 20.13 -1.60
CA PRO A 55 -28.41 18.74 -2.04
C PRO A 55 -27.08 17.96 -2.13
N THR A 56 -25.94 18.62 -1.92
CA THR A 56 -24.59 18.04 -2.00
C THR A 56 -23.67 18.47 -0.85
N ASP A 57 -24.21 19.17 0.15
CA ASP A 57 -23.46 19.66 1.32
C ASP A 57 -24.31 19.46 2.58
N TYR A 58 -23.78 18.64 3.47
CA TYR A 58 -24.48 18.15 4.65
C TYR A 58 -23.68 18.41 5.91
N GLN A 59 -24.39 18.51 7.02
CA GLN A 59 -23.80 18.71 8.33
C GLN A 59 -24.31 17.65 9.30
N LEU A 60 -23.39 16.97 9.98
CA LEU A 60 -23.69 16.10 11.10
C LEU A 60 -23.85 16.98 12.35
N ILE A 61 -24.98 16.88 13.04
CA ILE A 61 -25.38 17.79 14.12
C ILE A 61 -25.72 17.00 15.38
N ASN A 62 -25.92 17.70 16.51
CA ASN A 62 -26.36 17.08 17.77
C ASN A 62 -25.39 15.99 18.28
N GLN A 63 -24.10 16.20 18.07
CA GLN A 63 -22.99 15.29 18.44
C GLN A 63 -23.11 13.86 17.90
N TRP A 64 -23.86 13.65 16.81
CA TRP A 64 -23.87 12.36 16.12
C TRP A 64 -22.50 12.05 15.52
N TYR A 65 -22.20 10.75 15.39
CA TYR A 65 -20.93 10.26 14.89
C TYR A 65 -21.12 9.22 13.78
N ILE A 66 -20.41 9.39 12.66
CA ILE A 66 -20.29 8.38 11.61
C ILE A 66 -18.90 7.76 11.78
N THR A 67 -18.80 6.43 11.82
CA THR A 67 -17.50 5.77 11.99
C THR A 67 -16.56 6.06 10.82
N GLN A 68 -15.25 6.15 11.09
CA GLN A 68 -14.27 6.59 10.08
C GLN A 68 -14.31 5.73 8.82
N ASP A 69 -14.42 4.41 8.98
CA ASP A 69 -14.51 3.48 7.85
C ASP A 69 -15.81 3.64 7.05
N SER A 70 -16.90 4.11 7.66
CA SER A 70 -18.18 4.28 6.97
C SER A 70 -18.12 5.33 5.85
N PHE A 71 -17.22 6.32 5.95
CA PHE A 71 -17.05 7.35 4.92
C PHE A 71 -16.57 6.78 3.57
N LYS A 72 -15.89 5.63 3.56
CA LYS A 72 -15.43 4.94 2.34
C LYS A 72 -16.61 4.51 1.44
N TYR A 73 -17.75 4.23 2.06
CA TYR A 73 -18.96 3.78 1.37
C TYR A 73 -19.90 4.92 0.97
N LEU A 74 -19.47 6.17 1.12
CA LEU A 74 -20.23 7.35 0.75
C LEU A 74 -19.65 8.04 -0.50
N TYR A 75 -20.50 8.70 -1.28
CA TYR A 75 -20.11 9.50 -2.44
C TYR A 75 -21.11 10.65 -2.74
N GLY A 76 -20.78 11.53 -3.68
CA GLY A 76 -21.73 12.50 -4.23
C GLY A 76 -22.13 13.66 -3.31
N GLY A 77 -21.48 13.86 -2.17
CA GLY A 77 -21.73 14.99 -1.27
C GLY A 77 -20.67 15.14 -0.17
N ALA A 78 -20.58 16.33 0.43
CA ALA A 78 -19.68 16.59 1.55
C ALA A 78 -20.41 16.50 2.89
N ILE A 79 -19.65 16.19 3.94
CA ILE A 79 -20.13 16.14 5.32
C ILE A 79 -19.20 16.97 6.20
N ALA A 80 -19.74 17.99 6.85
CA ALA A 80 -19.09 18.71 7.94
C ALA A 80 -19.67 18.27 9.28
N THR A 81 -18.91 18.36 10.36
CA THR A 81 -19.47 18.16 11.71
C THR A 81 -19.90 19.49 12.32
N ALA A 82 -20.79 19.40 13.30
CA ALA A 82 -21.12 20.45 14.24
C ALA A 82 -21.19 19.83 15.64
N ASP A 83 -20.90 20.66 16.63
CA ASP A 83 -21.03 20.35 18.05
C ASP A 83 -20.03 19.27 18.53
N TRP A 84 -18.98 18.98 17.75
CA TRP A 84 -17.95 18.02 18.13
C TRP A 84 -16.85 18.63 19.00
N ASP A 85 -16.72 19.97 19.02
CA ASP A 85 -15.76 20.66 19.88
C ASP A 85 -16.03 20.41 21.38
N ALA A 86 -15.26 19.49 21.96
CA ALA A 86 -15.33 19.07 23.35
C ALA A 86 -14.83 20.12 24.34
N ASP A 87 -14.20 21.21 23.88
CA ASP A 87 -13.94 22.36 24.75
C ASP A 87 -15.20 23.20 24.98
N THR A 88 -16.14 23.16 24.02
CA THR A 88 -17.33 24.00 24.01
C THR A 88 -18.59 23.24 24.45
N TYR A 89 -18.75 21.99 24.02
CA TYR A 89 -19.98 21.22 24.18
C TYR A 89 -19.80 20.02 25.10
N ASP A 90 -20.74 19.85 26.05
CA ASP A 90 -20.96 18.57 26.69
C ASP A 90 -21.32 17.54 25.60
N ASP A 91 -20.90 16.28 25.77
CA ASP A 91 -20.99 15.27 24.71
C ASP A 91 -20.19 15.56 23.44
N GLY A 92 -19.25 16.52 23.48
CA GLY A 92 -18.29 16.73 22.40
C GLY A 92 -17.38 15.52 22.18
N ILE A 93 -16.68 15.51 21.06
CA ILE A 93 -15.88 14.37 20.61
C ILE A 93 -14.40 14.75 20.55
N ILE A 94 -13.57 13.91 21.15
CA ILE A 94 -12.12 14.02 21.07
C ILE A 94 -11.55 12.86 20.27
N MET A 95 -10.40 13.10 19.65
CA MET A 95 -9.55 12.07 19.09
C MET A 95 -8.31 11.94 19.97
N ILE A 96 -8.03 10.72 20.42
CA ILE A 96 -6.85 10.36 21.21
C ILE A 96 -5.94 9.53 20.32
N THR A 97 -4.70 9.97 20.11
CA THR A 97 -3.63 9.17 19.50
C THR A 97 -2.76 8.59 20.61
N PHE A 98 -2.36 7.32 20.50
CA PHE A 98 -1.56 6.62 21.51
C PHE A 98 -0.11 6.38 21.09
N GLU A 99 0.76 6.31 22.10
CA GLU A 99 2.17 5.90 21.92
C GLU A 99 2.29 4.49 21.34
N SER A 100 3.37 4.23 20.60
CA SER A 100 3.62 2.92 19.99
C SER A 100 3.94 1.84 21.03
N SER A 101 4.45 2.20 22.22
CA SER A 101 4.73 1.27 23.31
C SER A 101 3.59 1.20 24.31
N GLY A 102 3.12 0.00 24.63
CA GLY A 102 2.14 -0.22 25.71
C GLY A 102 0.67 -0.01 25.30
N TYR A 103 0.38 0.18 24.01
CA TYR A 103 -0.98 0.16 23.48
C TYR A 103 -1.52 -1.28 23.42
N THR A 104 -2.77 -1.45 23.85
CA THR A 104 -3.56 -2.69 23.78
C THR A 104 -4.83 -2.38 23.00
N ASP A 105 -5.12 -3.23 22.03
CA ASP A 105 -6.21 -3.03 21.06
C ASP A 105 -7.59 -2.93 21.71
N ALA A 106 -8.38 -1.96 21.24
CA ALA A 106 -9.80 -1.89 21.49
C ALA A 106 -10.55 -2.87 20.57
N THR A 107 -11.71 -3.33 21.01
CA THR A 107 -12.57 -4.24 20.25
C THR A 107 -13.96 -3.64 20.04
N ASP A 108 -14.75 -4.17 19.10
CA ASP A 108 -16.15 -3.75 18.91
C ASP A 108 -16.98 -3.88 20.21
N SER A 109 -16.62 -4.80 21.11
CA SER A 109 -17.27 -4.95 22.40
C SER A 109 -17.02 -3.81 23.38
N ASP A 110 -16.03 -2.94 23.09
CA ASP A 110 -15.66 -1.79 23.90
C ASP A 110 -16.43 -0.52 23.52
N ILE A 111 -17.05 -0.48 22.35
CA ILE A 111 -17.93 0.62 21.93
C ILE A 111 -19.08 0.77 22.93
N GLY A 112 -19.35 2.00 23.36
CA GLY A 112 -20.37 2.31 24.37
C GLY A 112 -19.91 2.14 25.82
N LYS A 113 -18.69 1.66 26.07
CA LYS A 113 -18.13 1.58 27.44
C LYS A 113 -17.44 2.87 27.86
N THR A 114 -17.40 3.09 29.17
CA THR A 114 -16.70 4.22 29.79
C THR A 114 -15.20 4.16 29.54
N VAL A 115 -14.63 5.32 29.25
CA VAL A 115 -13.19 5.55 29.11
C VAL A 115 -12.70 6.30 30.35
N THR A 116 -11.67 5.75 30.98
CA THR A 116 -11.08 6.26 32.22
C THR A 116 -9.63 6.66 31.97
N GLY A 117 -9.28 7.86 32.40
CA GLY A 117 -7.90 8.33 32.52
C GLY A 117 -7.34 8.07 33.91
N SER A 118 -6.07 7.68 34.00
CA SER A 118 -5.38 7.42 35.28
C SER A 118 -5.38 8.59 36.26
N THR A 119 -5.48 9.83 35.77
CA THR A 119 -5.53 11.07 36.57
C THR A 119 -6.89 11.75 36.45
N THR A 120 -7.46 11.78 35.25
CA THR A 120 -8.72 12.44 34.93
C THR A 120 -9.93 11.68 35.50
N GLY A 121 -9.81 10.37 35.71
CA GLY A 121 -10.93 9.51 36.08
C GLY A 121 -11.83 9.21 34.88
N ASP A 122 -13.09 8.85 35.13
CA ASP A 122 -14.06 8.60 34.06
C ASP A 122 -14.42 9.91 33.37
N PHE A 123 -14.20 10.00 32.06
CA PHE A 123 -14.39 11.26 31.33
C PHE A 123 -15.23 11.14 30.06
N GLY A 124 -15.50 9.93 29.59
CA GLY A 124 -16.26 9.75 28.36
C GLY A 124 -16.62 8.32 28.03
N VAL A 125 -17.13 8.13 26.82
CA VAL A 125 -17.56 6.84 26.26
C VAL A 125 -16.84 6.61 24.93
N LEU A 126 -16.33 5.39 24.71
CA LEU A 126 -15.68 5.03 23.45
C LEU A 126 -16.73 4.89 22.35
N ILE A 127 -16.54 5.59 21.23
CA ILE A 127 -17.48 5.59 20.10
C ILE A 127 -16.87 5.06 18.80
N ASP A 128 -15.54 5.06 18.67
CA ASP A 128 -14.83 4.47 17.53
C ASP A 128 -13.35 4.22 17.86
N TYR A 129 -12.69 3.36 17.08
CA TYR A 129 -11.26 3.10 17.21
C TYR A 129 -10.61 2.70 15.88
N ASP A 130 -9.33 3.02 15.75
CA ASP A 130 -8.44 2.57 14.69
C ASP A 130 -7.16 2.03 15.34
N ASN A 131 -7.05 0.71 15.44
CA ASN A 131 -5.89 0.06 16.06
C ASN A 131 -4.61 0.19 15.20
N THR A 132 -4.74 0.36 13.88
CA THR A 132 -3.60 0.50 12.96
C THR A 132 -2.87 1.82 13.23
N ASN A 133 -3.63 2.91 13.31
CA ASN A 133 -3.09 4.23 13.62
C ASN A 133 -3.04 4.53 15.13
N ARG A 134 -3.51 3.59 15.97
CA ARG A 134 -3.65 3.72 17.43
C ARG A 134 -4.40 4.98 17.81
N ARG A 135 -5.60 5.15 17.26
CA ARG A 135 -6.49 6.30 17.50
C ARG A 135 -7.82 5.86 18.07
N TRP A 136 -8.32 6.56 19.08
CA TRP A 136 -9.69 6.40 19.59
C TRP A 136 -10.48 7.68 19.42
N TRP A 137 -11.78 7.54 19.12
CA TRP A 137 -12.75 8.62 19.24
C TRP A 137 -13.57 8.40 20.50
N VAL A 138 -13.58 9.41 21.36
CA VAL A 138 -14.25 9.36 22.65
C VAL A 138 -15.23 10.52 22.76
N ARG A 139 -16.46 10.22 23.13
CA ARG A 139 -17.44 11.24 23.50
C ARG A 139 -17.25 11.63 24.95
N VAL A 140 -16.96 12.89 25.23
CA VAL A 140 -16.72 13.38 26.60
C VAL A 140 -18.04 13.65 27.31
N THR A 141 -18.13 13.32 28.60
CA THR A 141 -19.37 13.56 29.37
C THR A 141 -19.57 15.03 29.70
N THR A 142 -18.48 15.80 29.84
CA THR A 142 -18.52 17.21 30.21
C THR A 142 -17.46 17.97 29.44
N ALA A 143 -17.84 19.13 28.91
CA ALA A 143 -16.95 19.99 28.14
C ALA A 143 -15.65 20.29 28.92
N GLY A 144 -14.52 20.25 28.23
CA GLY A 144 -13.19 20.53 28.77
C GLY A 144 -12.66 19.49 29.77
N THR A 145 -13.36 18.37 29.98
CA THR A 145 -12.95 17.32 30.93
C THR A 145 -12.59 16.04 30.18
N TYR A 146 -11.30 15.86 29.89
CA TYR A 146 -10.76 14.67 29.22
C TYR A 146 -9.26 14.52 29.46
N ALA A 147 -8.73 13.34 29.11
CA ALA A 147 -7.34 13.00 29.34
C ALA A 147 -6.34 13.94 28.63
N SER A 148 -5.19 14.17 29.26
CA SER A 148 -4.09 14.92 28.65
C SER A 148 -3.05 14.01 28.01
N ALA A 149 -2.23 14.55 27.10
CA ALA A 149 -1.06 13.83 26.58
C ALA A 149 -0.13 13.39 27.73
N GLY A 150 0.39 12.17 27.65
CA GLY A 150 1.17 11.48 28.67
C GLY A 150 0.33 10.69 29.69
N GLU A 151 -1.00 10.80 29.66
CA GLU A 151 -1.87 10.08 30.57
C GLU A 151 -2.18 8.67 30.06
N THR A 152 -2.18 7.68 30.96
CA THR A 152 -2.71 6.34 30.64
C THR A 152 -4.23 6.37 30.61
N VAL A 153 -4.81 5.96 29.49
CA VAL A 153 -6.25 5.89 29.23
C VAL A 153 -6.62 4.42 28.99
N SER A 154 -7.76 3.99 29.53
CA SER A 154 -8.24 2.61 29.43
C SER A 154 -9.76 2.54 29.33
N VAL A 155 -10.28 1.49 28.72
CA VAL A 155 -11.72 1.22 28.67
C VAL A 155 -12.14 0.43 29.91
N SER A 156 -13.05 0.97 30.73
CA SER A 156 -13.51 0.30 31.94
C SER A 156 -14.28 -0.98 31.58
N GLY A 157 -13.78 -2.14 32.01
CA GLY A 157 -14.38 -3.43 31.65
C GLY A 157 -14.21 -3.82 30.18
N GLY A 158 -13.27 -3.18 29.47
CA GLY A 158 -12.86 -3.49 28.10
C GLY A 158 -11.41 -3.98 28.01
N SER A 159 -10.93 -4.20 26.78
CA SER A 159 -9.53 -4.59 26.52
C SER A 159 -8.64 -3.42 26.15
N GLY A 160 -9.20 -2.37 25.56
CA GLY A 160 -8.43 -1.21 25.11
C GLY A 160 -7.71 -0.48 26.24
N SER A 161 -6.41 -0.21 26.05
CA SER A 161 -5.62 0.63 26.97
C SER A 161 -4.39 1.21 26.28
N GLY A 162 -3.92 2.38 26.68
CA GLY A 162 -2.65 2.94 26.20
C GLY A 162 -2.29 4.27 26.85
N THR A 163 -1.08 4.77 26.57
CA THR A 163 -0.67 6.12 26.95
C THR A 163 -0.97 7.10 25.82
N ALA A 164 -1.76 8.14 26.08
CA ALA A 164 -2.12 9.14 25.09
C ALA A 164 -0.88 9.95 24.67
N SER A 165 -0.50 9.92 23.40
CA SER A 165 0.56 10.79 22.88
C SER A 165 0.02 12.18 22.48
N GLU A 166 -1.22 12.23 22.04
CA GLU A 166 -1.91 13.45 21.60
C GLU A 166 -3.41 13.32 21.84
N VAL A 167 -4.05 14.42 22.26
CA VAL A 167 -5.50 14.51 22.45
C VAL A 167 -5.97 15.81 21.82
N VAL A 168 -6.85 15.73 20.83
CA VAL A 168 -7.36 16.88 20.07
C VAL A 168 -8.88 16.87 19.96
N THR A 169 -9.46 18.04 19.82
CA THR A 169 -10.91 18.23 19.61
C THR A 169 -11.18 19.35 18.61
N GLY A 170 -12.39 19.38 18.08
CA GLY A 170 -12.85 20.35 17.10
C GLY A 170 -13.56 19.71 15.93
N GLU A 171 -14.01 20.54 15.00
CA GLU A 171 -14.85 20.11 13.88
C GLU A 171 -14.04 19.46 12.74
N TRP A 172 -14.69 18.51 12.08
CA TRP A 172 -14.15 17.77 10.94
C TRP A 172 -14.90 18.13 9.65
N LEU A 173 -14.24 17.91 8.52
CA LEU A 173 -14.80 18.13 7.19
C LEU A 173 -14.32 17.06 6.23
N TRP A 174 -15.27 16.35 5.63
CA TRP A 174 -15.06 15.47 4.49
C TRP A 174 -15.61 16.13 3.24
N SER A 175 -14.71 16.52 2.34
CA SER A 175 -15.08 17.11 1.06
C SER A 175 -15.19 16.02 0.00
N ASN A 176 -16.17 16.16 -0.90
CA ASN A 176 -16.32 15.20 -1.99
C ASN A 176 -15.38 15.55 -3.14
N VAL A 177 -14.67 14.54 -3.65
CA VAL A 177 -13.76 14.62 -4.79
C VAL A 177 -14.27 13.65 -5.84
N TYR A 178 -14.50 14.14 -7.06
CA TYR A 178 -14.89 13.29 -8.18
C TYR A 178 -14.11 13.65 -9.44
N THR A 179 -13.74 12.64 -10.22
CA THR A 179 -13.02 12.85 -11.47
C THR A 179 -13.94 13.01 -12.67
N LEU A 180 -13.45 13.76 -13.64
CA LEU A 180 -14.06 13.93 -14.95
C LEU A 180 -12.99 14.00 -16.02
N GLY A 181 -13.36 13.77 -17.28
CA GLY A 181 -12.44 13.77 -18.40
C GLY A 181 -12.41 12.43 -19.10
N SER A 182 -11.29 12.12 -19.77
CA SER A 182 -11.11 10.86 -20.51
C SER A 182 -10.12 9.99 -19.74
N ILE A 183 -10.63 9.19 -18.81
CA ILE A 183 -9.83 8.28 -17.99
C ILE A 183 -10.19 6.86 -18.43
N THR A 184 -9.19 6.03 -18.70
CA THR A 184 -9.39 4.61 -19.00
C THR A 184 -9.70 3.84 -17.72
N ASP A 185 -10.48 2.76 -17.82
CA ASP A 185 -11.00 2.04 -16.65
C ASP A 185 -9.89 1.37 -15.81
N ASP A 186 -8.70 1.13 -16.39
CA ASP A 186 -7.51 0.58 -15.73
C ASP A 186 -6.58 1.66 -15.14
N SER A 187 -6.85 2.94 -15.41
CA SER A 187 -6.03 4.05 -14.91
C SER A 187 -6.04 4.12 -13.39
N ILE A 188 -4.87 4.28 -12.77
CA ILE A 188 -4.76 4.35 -11.31
C ILE A 188 -4.72 5.81 -10.85
N ILE A 189 -5.55 6.12 -9.85
CA ILE A 189 -5.57 7.43 -9.21
C ILE A 189 -4.92 7.39 -7.83
N TYR A 190 -4.01 8.33 -7.60
CA TYR A 190 -3.42 8.60 -6.29
C TYR A 190 -3.79 9.99 -5.81
N ILE A 191 -3.98 10.16 -4.50
CA ILE A 191 -4.24 11.46 -3.89
C ILE A 191 -3.17 11.73 -2.84
N TYR A 192 -2.67 12.96 -2.85
CA TYR A 192 -1.75 13.49 -1.84
C TYR A 192 -2.34 14.75 -1.25
N TYR A 193 -2.16 14.95 0.06
CA TYR A 193 -2.49 16.22 0.70
C TYR A 193 -1.46 17.30 0.35
N GLY A 194 -1.97 18.49 0.05
CA GLY A 194 -1.20 19.69 -0.28
C GLY A 194 -1.18 20.05 -1.76
N THR A 195 -0.50 21.17 -2.05
CA THR A 195 -0.13 21.55 -3.43
C THR A 195 1.28 21.12 -3.71
N TYR A 196 1.55 20.81 -4.97
CA TYR A 196 2.88 20.54 -5.46
C TYR A 196 3.41 21.71 -6.29
N LYS A 197 4.29 22.48 -5.67
CA LYS A 197 5.07 23.47 -6.40
C LYS A 197 6.25 22.76 -7.07
N PHE A 198 6.15 22.51 -8.37
CA PHE A 198 7.28 22.06 -9.22
C PHE A 198 8.54 22.94 -9.08
N SER A 199 8.40 24.15 -8.54
CA SER A 199 9.50 25.10 -8.28
C SER A 199 10.17 24.95 -6.91
N THR A 200 9.66 24.13 -5.98
CA THR A 200 10.22 23.95 -4.63
C THR A 200 10.45 22.49 -4.22
N GLY A 201 10.21 21.52 -5.12
CA GLY A 201 10.53 20.11 -4.92
C GLY A 201 9.42 19.25 -4.30
N TYR A 202 9.83 18.01 -3.99
CA TYR A 202 9.19 16.75 -3.52
C TYR A 202 7.76 16.70 -2.94
N TYR A 203 7.11 15.55 -3.18
CA TYR A 203 6.02 15.05 -2.31
C TYR A 203 6.61 14.64 -0.96
N PRO A 204 6.14 15.22 0.15
CA PRO A 204 6.58 14.80 1.48
C PRO A 204 6.02 13.42 1.79
N GLN A 205 6.88 12.50 2.23
CA GLN A 205 6.45 11.25 2.85
C GLN A 205 5.49 11.56 4.02
N GLY A 206 4.38 10.84 4.09
CA GLY A 206 3.34 10.98 5.10
C GLY A 206 2.15 11.87 4.68
N ASN A 207 2.12 12.37 3.45
CA ASN A 207 0.97 13.09 2.88
C ASN A 207 0.18 12.26 1.87
N GLU A 208 0.56 11.01 1.64
CA GLU A 208 -0.17 10.04 0.83
C GLU A 208 -1.55 9.78 1.44
N PHE A 209 -2.58 9.76 0.62
CA PHE A 209 -3.87 9.21 1.00
C PHE A 209 -3.96 7.77 0.50
N GLU A 210 -4.17 6.83 1.42
CA GLU A 210 -4.27 5.41 1.09
C GLU A 210 -5.53 5.13 0.23
N PRO A 211 -5.37 4.65 -1.00
CA PRO A 211 -6.51 4.37 -1.88
C PRO A 211 -7.38 3.24 -1.32
N PHE A 212 -8.67 3.51 -1.13
CA PHE A 212 -9.70 2.50 -0.89
C PHE A 212 -10.63 2.31 -2.11
N TRP A 213 -10.27 2.94 -3.22
CA TRP A 213 -10.98 2.90 -4.50
C TRP A 213 -10.20 2.07 -5.51
N ASP A 214 -10.92 1.57 -6.51
CA ASP A 214 -10.37 0.78 -7.60
C ASP A 214 -9.82 1.68 -8.73
N THR A 215 -9.58 1.11 -9.90
CA THR A 215 -9.11 1.86 -11.07
C THR A 215 -10.23 2.68 -11.73
N GLY A 216 -9.84 3.62 -12.60
CA GLY A 216 -10.75 4.45 -13.37
C GLY A 216 -11.28 5.66 -12.60
N HIS A 217 -12.53 6.03 -12.87
CA HIS A 217 -13.14 7.21 -12.28
C HIS A 217 -13.43 7.05 -10.78
N ILE A 218 -13.17 8.11 -10.01
CA ILE A 218 -13.49 8.16 -8.58
C ILE A 218 -14.58 9.18 -8.30
N ASP A 219 -15.41 8.88 -7.29
CA ASP A 219 -16.31 9.80 -6.60
C ASP A 219 -16.29 9.39 -5.12
N ILE A 220 -15.59 10.14 -4.28
CA ILE A 220 -15.21 9.74 -2.91
C ILE A 220 -15.27 10.93 -1.95
N LEU A 221 -15.30 10.65 -0.65
CA LEU A 221 -15.14 11.67 0.40
C LEU A 221 -13.72 11.61 0.95
N ILE A 222 -13.08 12.76 1.05
CA ILE A 222 -11.73 12.90 1.59
C ILE A 222 -11.78 13.80 2.83
N PRO A 223 -11.27 13.36 4.00
CA PRO A 223 -11.11 14.23 5.16
C PRO A 223 -10.11 15.33 4.82
N ILE A 224 -10.51 16.59 4.99
CA ILE A 224 -9.63 17.76 4.76
C ILE A 224 -9.49 18.65 6.00
N LYS A 225 -10.28 18.37 7.03
CA LYS A 225 -10.15 19.01 8.34
C LYS A 225 -10.30 17.95 9.42
N GLU A 226 -9.35 17.93 10.34
CA GLU A 226 -9.37 17.08 11.53
C GLU A 226 -9.27 17.97 12.77
N ALA A 227 -10.17 17.78 13.73
CA ALA A 227 -10.15 18.48 15.02
C ALA A 227 -9.93 20.01 14.89
N GLY A 228 -10.70 20.66 14.01
CA GLY A 228 -10.65 22.10 13.77
C GLY A 228 -9.51 22.59 12.86
N THR A 229 -8.54 21.74 12.51
CA THR A 229 -7.35 22.12 11.72
C THR A 229 -7.43 21.60 10.29
N LEU A 230 -7.17 22.47 9.31
CA LEU A 230 -7.10 22.06 7.89
C LEU A 230 -5.84 21.22 7.63
N ILE A 231 -6.02 20.07 7.00
CA ILE A 231 -4.93 19.25 6.50
C ILE A 231 -4.31 19.95 5.29
N GLN A 232 -2.99 20.21 5.34
CA GLN A 232 -2.22 20.85 4.27
C GLN A 232 -2.89 22.09 3.64
N SER A 233 -3.43 22.98 4.49
CA SER A 233 -4.14 24.20 4.09
C SER A 233 -5.37 23.98 3.20
N GLY A 234 -5.91 22.76 3.12
CA GLY A 234 -7.11 22.46 2.34
C GLY A 234 -6.88 21.93 0.93
N TYR A 235 -5.62 21.81 0.51
CA TYR A 235 -5.30 21.38 -0.84
C TYR A 235 -5.10 19.87 -0.94
N ILE A 236 -5.40 19.34 -2.12
CA ILE A 236 -4.97 18.01 -2.54
C ILE A 236 -4.38 18.07 -3.95
N THR A 237 -3.50 17.13 -4.25
CA THR A 237 -3.04 16.84 -5.60
C THR A 237 -3.46 15.43 -5.98
N VAL A 238 -4.13 15.29 -7.12
CA VAL A 238 -4.62 14.01 -7.64
C VAL A 238 -3.78 13.64 -8.85
N PHE A 239 -3.21 12.44 -8.86
CA PHE A 239 -2.42 11.91 -9.97
C PHE A 239 -3.19 10.84 -10.70
N LEU A 240 -2.97 10.79 -12.01
CA LEU A 240 -3.34 9.69 -12.88
C LEU A 240 -2.05 9.03 -13.38
N ARG A 241 -1.81 7.78 -12.97
CA ARG A 241 -0.60 7.03 -13.33
C ARG A 241 -0.98 5.70 -13.93
N ASN A 242 -0.67 5.54 -15.21
CA ASN A 242 -0.73 4.25 -15.89
C ASN A 242 0.51 4.09 -16.78
N TYR A 243 1.01 2.87 -16.91
CA TYR A 243 2.11 2.57 -17.84
C TYR A 243 1.53 2.40 -19.25
N GLY A 244 2.25 2.85 -20.28
CA GLY A 244 1.75 2.87 -21.66
C GLY A 244 0.86 4.06 -22.03
N GLU A 245 0.43 4.87 -21.06
CA GLU A 245 -0.44 6.03 -21.28
C GLU A 245 0.20 7.36 -20.83
N THR A 246 -0.35 8.47 -21.32
CA THR A 246 -0.05 9.80 -20.81
C THR A 246 -0.54 9.91 -19.37
N GLN A 247 0.35 10.36 -18.48
CA GLN A 247 0.03 10.58 -17.07
C GLN A 247 -0.39 12.04 -16.89
N ASP A 248 -1.29 12.28 -15.94
CA ASP A 248 -1.86 13.61 -15.69
C ASP A 248 -1.92 13.87 -14.19
N TYR A 249 -2.09 15.13 -13.80
CA TYR A 249 -2.31 15.51 -12.42
C TYR A 249 -3.14 16.78 -12.31
N PHE A 250 -3.84 16.92 -11.19
CA PHE A 250 -4.65 18.10 -10.93
C PHE A 250 -4.57 18.51 -9.46
N GLU A 251 -4.42 19.80 -9.24
CA GLU A 251 -4.37 20.41 -7.92
C GLU A 251 -5.65 21.17 -7.63
N ILE A 252 -6.21 20.98 -6.43
CA ILE A 252 -7.47 21.61 -6.06
C ILE A 252 -7.50 21.95 -4.57
N ASP A 253 -8.06 23.11 -4.25
CA ASP A 253 -8.44 23.48 -2.89
C ASP A 253 -9.85 22.94 -2.61
N ILE A 254 -9.96 22.07 -1.61
CA ILE A 254 -11.23 21.46 -1.18
C ILE A 254 -11.61 21.88 0.25
N SER A 255 -10.99 22.93 0.81
CA SER A 255 -11.29 23.47 2.15
C SER A 255 -12.71 24.00 2.31
N GLY A 256 -13.37 24.35 1.20
CA GLY A 256 -14.73 24.91 1.18
C GLY A 256 -15.84 23.87 1.40
N GLY A 257 -15.53 22.58 1.41
CA GLY A 257 -16.54 21.52 1.42
C GLY A 257 -17.16 21.28 0.04
N GLY A 258 -18.35 20.69 0.00
CA GLY A 258 -19.10 20.41 -1.22
C GLY A 258 -18.44 19.39 -2.17
N ARG A 259 -18.87 19.41 -3.43
CA ARG A 259 -18.33 18.56 -4.51
C ARG A 259 -17.27 19.29 -5.29
N ASN A 260 -16.12 18.65 -5.44
CA ASN A 260 -14.93 19.21 -6.05
C ASN A 260 -14.54 18.36 -7.25
N ALA A 261 -14.51 19.01 -8.40
CA ALA A 261 -14.36 18.38 -9.70
C ALA A 261 -12.89 18.33 -10.08
N VAL A 262 -12.39 17.15 -10.41
CA VAL A 262 -10.97 16.89 -10.73
C VAL A 262 -10.87 16.46 -12.20
N PRO A 263 -10.57 17.38 -13.14
CA PRO A 263 -10.36 17.04 -14.54
C PRO A 263 -9.02 16.33 -14.71
N LEU A 264 -9.05 15.11 -15.26
CA LEU A 264 -7.86 14.36 -15.65
C LEU A 264 -8.09 13.70 -17.01
N SER A 265 -6.99 13.40 -17.71
CA SER A 265 -7.07 12.68 -18.98
C SER A 265 -5.89 11.74 -19.21
N THR A 266 -6.16 10.55 -19.74
CA THR A 266 -5.16 9.66 -20.34
C THR A 266 -5.37 9.52 -21.84
N SER A 267 -4.30 9.12 -22.51
CA SER A 267 -4.25 8.76 -23.92
C SER A 267 -3.06 7.84 -24.14
N SER A 268 -3.11 6.99 -25.18
CA SER A 268 -1.97 6.12 -25.49
C SER A 268 -0.70 6.96 -25.72
N ASP A 269 0.38 6.60 -25.02
CA ASP A 269 1.66 7.26 -25.17
C ASP A 269 2.50 6.56 -26.22
N ILE A 270 2.58 7.16 -27.41
CA ILE A 270 3.35 6.63 -28.54
C ILE A 270 4.86 6.54 -28.29
N SER A 271 5.36 7.17 -27.23
CA SER A 271 6.77 7.14 -26.82
C SER A 271 7.04 6.16 -25.67
N ASN A 272 6.01 5.44 -25.22
CA ASN A 272 6.07 4.43 -24.15
C ASN A 272 5.34 3.16 -24.59
N GLN A 273 5.84 2.51 -25.63
CA GLN A 273 5.22 1.31 -26.23
C GLN A 273 6.01 0.03 -25.94
N THR A 274 7.21 0.15 -25.38
CA THR A 274 7.97 -1.02 -24.94
C THR A 274 7.21 -1.70 -23.79
N GLU A 275 7.12 -3.03 -23.84
CA GLU A 275 6.45 -3.80 -22.80
C GLU A 275 7.06 -3.51 -21.41
N ALA A 276 6.19 -3.37 -20.41
CA ALA A 276 6.60 -3.07 -19.03
C ALA A 276 7.60 -4.10 -18.49
N SER A 277 7.49 -5.36 -18.93
CA SER A 277 8.39 -6.46 -18.60
C SER A 277 9.84 -6.20 -19.00
N THR A 278 10.05 -5.59 -20.17
CA THR A 278 11.39 -5.25 -20.69
C THR A 278 11.95 -4.03 -19.96
N VAL A 279 11.11 -3.02 -19.75
CA VAL A 279 11.51 -1.76 -19.11
C VAL A 279 11.81 -1.94 -17.62
N ARG A 280 11.10 -2.84 -16.94
CA ARG A 280 11.38 -3.25 -15.54
C ARG A 280 12.85 -3.61 -15.33
N ASP A 281 13.47 -4.25 -16.31
CA ASP A 281 14.82 -4.79 -16.17
C ASP A 281 15.91 -3.71 -16.39
N TYR A 282 15.54 -2.45 -16.63
CA TYR A 282 16.47 -1.30 -16.76
C TYR A 282 16.99 -0.80 -15.40
N THR A 283 17.34 -1.74 -14.52
CA THR A 283 17.78 -1.52 -13.12
C THR A 283 19.12 -0.79 -12.99
N ASP A 284 19.87 -0.68 -14.09
CA ASP A 284 21.10 0.11 -14.19
C ASP A 284 20.83 1.62 -14.23
N ILE A 285 19.61 2.06 -14.54
CA ILE A 285 19.22 3.47 -14.43
C ILE A 285 19.04 3.81 -12.95
N GLN A 286 19.87 4.74 -12.45
CA GLN A 286 19.77 5.23 -11.08
C GLN A 286 19.10 6.61 -11.06
N ILE A 287 18.07 6.77 -10.25
CA ILE A 287 17.35 8.04 -10.10
C ILE A 287 17.34 8.40 -8.62
N TYR A 288 18.10 9.45 -8.27
CA TYR A 288 18.25 9.85 -6.88
C TYR A 288 17.84 11.30 -6.67
N GLN A 289 17.08 11.50 -5.61
CA GLN A 289 16.80 12.79 -5.03
C GLN A 289 18.00 13.31 -4.25
N VAL A 290 18.23 14.63 -4.26
CA VAL A 290 19.13 15.29 -3.31
C VAL A 290 18.46 15.37 -1.93
N ASN A 291 19.01 14.63 -0.96
CA ASN A 291 18.47 14.61 0.42
C ASN A 291 19.12 15.65 1.33
N GLY A 292 20.38 16.00 1.08
CA GLY A 292 21.10 16.99 1.89
C GLY A 292 22.57 17.13 1.54
N LYS A 293 23.23 18.07 2.23
CA LYS A 293 24.68 18.27 2.19
C LYS A 293 25.29 17.76 3.50
N LEU A 294 26.28 16.88 3.40
CA LEU A 294 27.04 16.38 4.55
C LEU A 294 28.44 16.99 4.53
N ASN A 295 28.78 17.77 5.56
CA ASN A 295 30.16 18.26 5.70
C ASN A 295 31.03 17.15 6.27
N VAL A 296 32.27 17.09 5.81
CA VAL A 296 33.25 16.08 6.21
C VAL A 296 34.59 16.71 6.50
N THR A 297 35.48 15.95 7.13
CA THR A 297 36.87 16.33 7.42
C THR A 297 37.77 15.11 7.41
N GLY A 298 39.08 15.31 7.23
CA GLY A 298 40.04 14.22 7.32
C GLY A 298 39.92 13.21 6.18
N GLU A 299 39.56 13.69 5.00
CA GLU A 299 39.35 12.87 3.81
C GLU A 299 40.64 12.16 3.38
N SER A 300 40.51 10.86 3.08
CA SER A 300 41.57 10.02 2.52
C SER A 300 41.01 9.32 1.29
N GLY A 301 41.58 9.63 0.12
CA GLY A 301 41.01 9.24 -1.17
C GLY A 301 40.06 10.29 -1.73
N THR A 302 39.40 9.96 -2.84
CA THR A 302 38.42 10.82 -3.51
C THR A 302 37.15 10.03 -3.70
N PHE A 303 36.04 10.52 -3.14
CA PHE A 303 34.73 9.89 -3.37
C PHE A 303 34.31 10.02 -4.83
N GLU A 304 33.81 8.94 -5.39
CA GLU A 304 33.26 8.85 -6.74
C GLU A 304 31.78 9.26 -6.76
N THR A 305 31.31 9.76 -7.91
CA THR A 305 29.87 10.04 -8.06
C THR A 305 29.12 8.74 -8.33
N TRP A 306 27.92 8.60 -7.77
CA TRP A 306 27.05 7.41 -7.81
C TRP A 306 27.49 6.24 -6.97
N GLU A 307 28.59 6.36 -6.22
CA GLU A 307 28.95 5.33 -5.25
C GLU A 307 28.09 5.43 -3.99
N LYS A 308 27.90 4.31 -3.32
CA LYS A 308 27.28 4.26 -2.00
C LYS A 308 28.34 4.53 -0.93
N ILE A 309 27.95 5.28 0.09
CA ILE A 309 28.71 5.50 1.32
C ILE A 309 27.96 4.92 2.51
N THR A 310 28.72 4.43 3.48
CA THR A 310 28.18 3.86 4.72
C THR A 310 28.84 4.49 5.94
N GLY A 311 28.05 4.86 6.95
CA GLY A 311 28.50 5.38 8.23
C GLY A 311 28.90 4.26 9.18
N GLY A 312 30.14 4.26 9.65
CA GLY A 312 30.70 3.14 10.40
C GLY A 312 30.10 2.92 11.79
N THR A 313 29.49 3.94 12.42
CA THR A 313 28.85 3.78 13.75
C THR A 313 27.34 3.76 13.65
N SER A 314 26.76 4.60 12.79
CA SER A 314 25.32 4.71 12.59
C SER A 314 24.74 3.59 11.72
N GLY A 315 25.54 3.00 10.83
CA GLY A 315 25.07 2.12 9.77
C GLY A 315 24.23 2.86 8.71
N ALA A 316 24.19 4.19 8.74
CA ALA A 316 23.45 4.99 7.76
C ALA A 316 24.10 4.88 6.39
N THR A 317 23.30 4.82 5.34
CA THR A 317 23.78 4.69 3.96
C THR A 317 23.26 5.81 3.08
N ALA A 318 24.03 6.20 2.07
CA ALA A 318 23.61 7.17 1.06
C ALA A 318 24.41 7.02 -0.23
N TYR A 319 23.92 7.59 -1.33
CA TYR A 319 24.64 7.68 -2.59
C TYR A 319 25.26 9.06 -2.80
N VAL A 320 26.50 9.11 -3.27
CA VAL A 320 27.25 10.35 -3.51
C VAL A 320 26.81 10.98 -4.83
N LEU A 321 26.10 12.11 -4.79
CA LEU A 321 25.70 12.86 -5.99
C LEU A 321 26.76 13.89 -6.42
N LYS A 322 27.54 14.35 -5.45
CA LYS A 322 28.72 15.20 -5.65
C LYS A 322 29.63 15.11 -4.43
N TYR A 323 30.93 15.10 -4.68
CA TYR A 323 31.96 15.40 -3.70
C TYR A 323 32.64 16.72 -4.07
N ASP A 324 32.83 17.61 -3.09
CA ASP A 324 33.54 18.88 -3.23
C ASP A 324 34.74 18.90 -2.28
N ALA A 325 35.93 18.62 -2.83
CA ALA A 325 37.16 18.52 -2.06
C ALA A 325 37.66 19.87 -1.52
N ASP A 326 37.37 20.97 -2.22
CA ASP A 326 37.77 22.32 -1.78
C ASP A 326 36.85 22.83 -0.65
N GLY A 327 35.58 22.44 -0.71
CA GLY A 327 34.57 22.78 0.29
C GLY A 327 34.43 21.80 1.45
N HIS A 328 35.06 20.62 1.38
CA HIS A 328 34.97 19.54 2.35
C HIS A 328 33.51 19.08 2.63
N TYR A 329 32.75 18.80 1.56
CA TYR A 329 31.37 18.31 1.70
C TYR A 329 30.96 17.34 0.58
N LEU A 330 29.97 16.51 0.88
CA LEU A 330 29.25 15.68 -0.08
C LEU A 330 27.80 16.17 -0.21
N ILE A 331 27.25 16.05 -1.42
CA ILE A 331 25.80 16.12 -1.64
C ILE A 331 25.32 14.68 -1.80
N LEU A 332 24.36 14.29 -0.97
CA LEU A 332 23.92 12.92 -0.84
C LEU A 332 22.50 12.73 -1.38
N GLY A 333 22.26 11.56 -1.95
CA GLY A 333 20.93 11.08 -2.34
C GLY A 333 20.61 9.71 -1.75
N GLN A 334 19.32 9.40 -1.71
CA GLN A 334 18.74 8.24 -1.04
C GLN A 334 19.37 7.96 0.33
N VAL A 335 19.31 8.95 1.23
CA VAL A 335 19.83 8.79 2.58
C VAL A 335 18.90 7.90 3.39
N GLU A 336 19.43 6.79 3.91
CA GLU A 336 18.75 5.86 4.81
C GLU A 336 19.45 5.87 6.18
N GLY A 337 18.68 6.08 7.25
CA GLY A 337 19.21 6.25 8.60
C GLY A 337 19.64 7.69 8.91
N THR A 338 20.47 7.88 9.94
CA THR A 338 20.95 9.20 10.37
C THR A 338 22.44 9.16 10.66
N PHE A 339 23.22 9.87 9.84
CA PHE A 339 24.66 10.04 10.05
C PHE A 339 24.94 10.76 11.38
N GLN A 340 25.93 10.27 12.12
CA GLN A 340 26.37 10.79 13.40
C GLN A 340 27.59 11.68 13.25
N ASP A 341 27.60 12.79 13.98
CA ASP A 341 28.77 13.68 14.03
C ASP A 341 29.99 12.92 14.57
N GLY A 342 31.14 13.10 13.90
CA GLY A 342 32.41 12.46 14.25
C GLY A 342 32.56 11.00 13.80
N GLU A 343 31.58 10.41 13.11
CA GLU A 343 31.72 9.05 12.59
C GLU A 343 32.53 9.01 11.28
N THR A 344 33.19 7.88 11.00
CA THR A 344 33.84 7.66 9.71
C THR A 344 32.83 7.15 8.69
N ILE A 345 32.77 7.80 7.53
CA ILE A 345 32.09 7.28 6.34
C ILE A 345 33.11 6.66 5.39
N THR A 346 32.70 5.60 4.69
CA THR A 346 33.51 4.89 3.70
C THR A 346 32.73 4.79 2.39
N GLY A 347 33.39 5.04 1.26
CA GLY A 347 32.84 4.82 -0.09
C GLY A 347 33.08 3.39 -0.56
N GLU A 348 32.04 2.71 -1.01
CA GLU A 348 32.08 1.29 -1.38
C GLU A 348 32.95 1.03 -2.64
N THR A 349 32.92 1.93 -3.63
CA THR A 349 33.67 1.76 -4.89
C THR A 349 35.07 2.36 -4.80
N SER A 350 35.19 3.60 -4.30
CA SER A 350 36.45 4.33 -4.23
C SER A 350 37.35 3.91 -3.07
N GLY A 351 36.78 3.30 -2.02
CA GLY A 351 37.45 3.08 -0.74
C GLY A 351 37.82 4.37 -0.01
N ALA A 352 37.32 5.53 -0.45
CA ALA A 352 37.59 6.80 0.19
C ALA A 352 36.94 6.87 1.57
N THR A 353 37.63 7.48 2.54
CA THR A 353 37.11 7.63 3.90
C THR A 353 37.12 9.09 4.32
N ALA A 354 36.14 9.50 5.11
CA ALA A 354 36.13 10.82 5.74
C ALA A 354 35.41 10.78 7.09
N THR A 355 35.67 11.76 7.95
CA THR A 355 34.96 11.93 9.23
C THR A 355 33.82 12.92 9.04
N VAL A 356 32.59 12.53 9.40
CA VAL A 356 31.42 13.39 9.38
C VAL A 356 31.61 14.57 10.33
N SER A 357 31.29 15.77 9.87
CA SER A 357 31.41 17.01 10.63
C SER A 357 30.05 17.71 10.72
N GLY A 358 29.30 17.38 11.76
CA GLY A 358 27.95 17.86 12.04
C GLY A 358 26.86 16.91 11.54
N SER A 359 25.63 17.44 11.47
CA SER A 359 24.47 16.71 10.93
C SER A 359 24.31 16.93 9.44
N LEU A 360 23.60 16.03 8.76
CA LEU A 360 23.15 16.24 7.38
C LEU A 360 22.33 17.53 7.28
N ASP A 361 22.79 18.46 6.46
CA ASP A 361 22.09 19.70 6.16
C ASP A 361 20.99 19.44 5.13
N ILE A 362 19.79 19.15 5.63
CA ILE A 362 18.60 18.87 4.82
C ILE A 362 18.02 20.13 4.15
N SER A 363 18.54 21.33 4.44
CA SER A 363 18.10 22.55 3.75
C SER A 363 18.65 22.63 2.31
N VAL A 364 19.74 21.89 2.05
CA VAL A 364 20.29 21.74 0.70
C VAL A 364 19.51 20.66 -0.05
N LYS A 365 18.59 21.08 -0.90
CA LYS A 365 17.75 20.17 -1.71
C LYS A 365 18.12 20.10 -3.19
N THR A 366 19.19 20.79 -3.58
CA THR A 366 19.56 20.92 -4.99
C THR A 366 21.06 20.75 -5.21
N ILE A 367 21.41 20.31 -6.42
CA ILE A 367 22.77 20.27 -6.93
C ILE A 367 22.89 21.13 -8.18
N ASN A 368 23.90 21.99 -8.24
CA ASN A 368 24.17 22.77 -9.44
C ASN A 368 24.90 21.91 -10.47
N LYS A 369 24.30 21.72 -11.66
CA LYS A 369 24.93 21.07 -12.82
C LYS A 369 24.82 21.99 -14.03
N ASP A 370 25.85 21.98 -14.87
CA ASP A 370 25.80 22.64 -16.18
C ASP A 370 25.60 21.58 -17.26
N LEU A 371 24.50 21.68 -18.01
CA LEU A 371 24.20 20.78 -19.12
C LEU A 371 24.86 21.25 -20.45
N ASN A 372 25.70 22.29 -20.40
CA ASN A 372 26.36 22.93 -21.55
C ASN A 372 25.36 23.43 -22.61
N ASN A 373 24.14 23.77 -22.20
CA ASN A 373 23.07 24.29 -23.08
C ASN A 373 23.08 25.83 -23.19
N GLY A 374 24.18 26.47 -22.76
CA GLY A 374 24.34 27.93 -22.77
C GLY A 374 23.70 28.67 -21.59
N ASN A 375 23.03 27.97 -20.66
CA ASN A 375 22.39 28.57 -19.50
C ASN A 375 23.24 28.53 -18.21
N GLY A 376 24.48 28.02 -18.29
CA GLY A 376 25.39 27.83 -17.16
C GLY A 376 24.87 26.80 -16.14
N PRO A 377 25.53 26.70 -14.97
CA PRO A 377 25.08 25.83 -13.88
C PRO A 377 23.68 26.20 -13.38
N ARG A 378 22.78 25.22 -13.31
CA ARG A 378 21.42 25.34 -12.77
C ARG A 378 21.21 24.36 -11.63
N PRO A 379 20.39 24.71 -10.62
CA PRO A 379 20.04 23.80 -9.53
C PRO A 379 19.07 22.73 -10.03
N TYR A 380 19.35 21.49 -9.67
CA TYR A 380 18.49 20.33 -9.92
C TYR A 380 18.25 19.57 -8.62
N ASP A 381 17.01 19.12 -8.42
CA ASP A 381 16.62 18.41 -7.20
C ASP A 381 16.84 16.90 -7.39
N ILE A 382 16.62 16.42 -8.61
CA ILE A 382 16.80 15.02 -9.01
C ILE A 382 18.00 14.91 -9.94
N VAL A 383 18.78 13.86 -9.75
CA VAL A 383 19.87 13.47 -10.64
C VAL A 383 19.57 12.08 -11.18
N VAL A 384 19.83 11.90 -12.48
CA VAL A 384 19.57 10.65 -13.19
C VAL A 384 20.88 10.15 -13.79
N ASN A 385 21.26 8.94 -13.45
CA ASN A 385 22.28 8.18 -14.16
C ASN A 385 21.60 7.34 -15.23
N CYS A 386 21.77 7.73 -16.49
CA CYS A 386 21.15 7.01 -17.61
C CYS A 386 21.88 5.70 -17.98
N ALA A 387 23.02 5.38 -17.36
CA ALA A 387 23.82 4.18 -17.63
C ALA A 387 24.19 3.94 -19.12
N GLY A 388 24.20 5.01 -19.94
CA GLY A 388 24.47 4.92 -21.37
C GLY A 388 23.27 4.48 -22.24
N ARG A 389 22.08 4.31 -21.64
CA ARG A 389 20.83 4.01 -22.35
C ARG A 389 20.33 5.19 -23.18
N THR A 390 19.45 4.89 -24.13
CA THR A 390 18.78 5.90 -24.93
C THR A 390 17.79 6.70 -24.09
N LEU A 391 17.50 7.93 -24.52
CA LEU A 391 16.52 8.78 -23.82
C LEU A 391 15.11 8.16 -23.81
N ALA A 392 14.77 7.37 -24.82
CA ALA A 392 13.51 6.64 -24.87
C ALA A 392 13.45 5.61 -23.73
N GLU A 393 14.45 4.74 -23.61
CA GLU A 393 14.51 3.74 -22.52
C GLU A 393 14.47 4.38 -21.13
N VAL A 394 15.16 5.51 -20.95
CA VAL A 394 15.13 6.25 -19.68
C VAL A 394 13.75 6.85 -19.39
N TYR A 395 13.08 7.38 -20.42
CA TYR A 395 11.72 7.90 -20.31
C TYR A 395 10.72 6.80 -19.94
N GLU A 396 10.79 5.66 -20.61
CA GLU A 396 9.94 4.50 -20.33
C GLU A 396 10.20 3.95 -18.92
N TYR A 397 11.46 3.88 -18.48
CA TYR A 397 11.78 3.45 -17.13
C TYR A 397 11.22 4.38 -16.06
N MET A 398 11.31 5.69 -16.25
CA MET A 398 10.71 6.67 -15.33
C MET A 398 9.19 6.53 -15.25
N LYS A 399 8.53 6.25 -16.38
CA LYS A 399 7.10 5.92 -16.40
C LYS A 399 6.79 4.63 -15.65
N TYR A 400 7.63 3.61 -15.84
CA TYR A 400 7.48 2.29 -15.22
C TYR A 400 7.61 2.37 -13.69
N ILE A 401 8.67 2.96 -13.16
CA ILE A 401 8.90 3.03 -11.70
C ILE A 401 7.89 3.93 -10.97
N THR A 402 7.15 4.76 -11.72
CA THR A 402 6.04 5.57 -11.19
C THR A 402 4.67 4.88 -11.37
N SER A 403 4.67 3.58 -11.72
CA SER A 403 3.52 2.67 -11.85
C SER A 403 3.67 1.44 -10.89
N ARG A 404 2.61 0.62 -10.69
CA ARG A 404 2.58 -0.44 -9.63
C ARG A 404 3.22 -1.78 -10.04
N PRO A 405 3.90 -2.53 -9.12
CA PRO A 405 4.36 -3.90 -9.36
C PRO A 405 3.34 -5.02 -9.01
N ASN A 406 3.46 -6.20 -9.64
CA ASN A 406 2.65 -7.42 -9.40
C ASN A 406 3.48 -8.71 -9.73
N TYR A 407 3.13 -9.91 -9.20
CA TYR A 407 3.82 -11.21 -9.44
C TYR A 407 3.10 -12.13 -10.43
N ASN A 408 3.83 -12.79 -11.33
CA ASN A 408 3.26 -13.59 -12.42
C ASN A 408 2.54 -14.88 -11.94
N ILE A 409 1.60 -15.39 -12.74
CA ILE A 409 0.92 -16.68 -12.54
C ILE A 409 1.73 -17.80 -13.19
N ASP A 410 1.99 -18.90 -12.48
CA ASP A 410 2.81 -20.00 -13.00
C ASP A 410 2.05 -20.83 -14.07
N TYR A 411 0.78 -21.13 -13.80
CA TYR A 411 -0.08 -21.90 -14.71
C TYR A 411 -1.51 -21.37 -14.75
N ALA A 412 -2.09 -21.27 -15.94
CA ALA A 412 -3.50 -20.94 -16.11
C ALA A 412 -4.15 -21.78 -17.22
N TYR A 413 -5.31 -22.34 -16.92
CA TYR A 413 -6.07 -23.16 -17.88
C TYR A 413 -7.53 -22.80 -17.88
N PHE A 414 -8.09 -22.49 -19.05
CA PHE A 414 -9.53 -22.40 -19.22
C PHE A 414 -10.09 -23.76 -19.62
N TYR A 415 -11.04 -24.30 -18.86
CA TYR A 415 -11.76 -25.53 -19.15
C TYR A 415 -13.12 -25.21 -19.75
N ASN A 416 -13.35 -25.73 -20.96
CA ASN A 416 -14.64 -25.67 -21.63
C ASN A 416 -15.46 -26.93 -21.33
N ALA A 417 -16.61 -26.78 -20.70
CA ALA A 417 -17.43 -27.91 -20.25
C ALA A 417 -18.23 -28.60 -21.37
N ASP A 418 -18.52 -27.93 -22.50
CA ASP A 418 -19.18 -28.57 -23.65
C ASP A 418 -18.24 -29.52 -24.39
N THR A 419 -16.99 -29.11 -24.55
CA THR A 419 -16.00 -29.85 -25.34
C THR A 419 -15.09 -30.74 -24.51
N ASP A 420 -15.15 -30.65 -23.17
CA ASP A 420 -14.29 -31.37 -22.23
C ASP A 420 -12.80 -31.17 -22.57
N SER A 421 -12.42 -29.92 -22.78
CA SER A 421 -11.08 -29.54 -23.25
C SER A 421 -10.53 -28.32 -22.53
N TYR A 422 -9.20 -28.27 -22.38
CA TYR A 422 -8.49 -27.13 -21.82
C TYR A 422 -7.88 -26.26 -22.92
N THR A 423 -7.99 -24.95 -22.75
CA THR A 423 -7.15 -23.93 -23.40
C THR A 423 -6.04 -23.55 -22.42
N ASP A 424 -4.81 -23.44 -22.91
CA ASP A 424 -3.66 -22.98 -22.12
C ASP A 424 -3.59 -21.46 -22.17
N GLU A 425 -3.81 -20.83 -21.03
CA GLU A 425 -3.84 -19.38 -20.85
C GLU A 425 -2.55 -18.89 -20.14
N SER A 426 -1.59 -19.80 -19.87
CA SER A 426 -0.44 -19.49 -19.00
C SER A 426 0.49 -18.42 -19.56
N THR A 427 0.51 -18.23 -20.88
CA THR A 427 1.25 -17.13 -21.52
C THR A 427 0.41 -15.86 -21.48
N ASP A 428 -0.79 -15.92 -22.06
CA ASP A 428 -1.73 -14.82 -22.27
C ASP A 428 -2.03 -14.08 -20.95
N ILE A 429 -2.26 -14.84 -19.87
CA ILE A 429 -2.54 -14.29 -18.54
C ILE A 429 -1.39 -13.47 -17.92
N ASN A 430 -0.16 -13.66 -18.40
CA ASN A 430 1.01 -12.94 -17.95
C ASN A 430 1.39 -11.78 -18.88
N GLU A 431 0.63 -11.57 -19.94
CA GLU A 431 0.81 -10.50 -20.92
C GLU A 431 -0.31 -9.46 -20.80
N ALA A 432 -0.06 -8.24 -21.26
CA ALA A 432 -1.02 -7.13 -21.15
C ALA A 432 -2.00 -7.06 -22.35
N THR A 433 -2.04 -8.11 -23.16
CA THR A 433 -2.94 -8.19 -24.31
C THR A 433 -4.39 -8.22 -23.80
N VAL A 434 -5.27 -7.50 -24.48
CA VAL A 434 -6.65 -7.33 -24.06
C VAL A 434 -7.51 -8.42 -24.69
N ASP A 435 -8.45 -8.97 -23.91
CA ASP A 435 -9.45 -9.94 -24.34
C ASP A 435 -8.89 -11.27 -24.87
N ASP A 436 -7.67 -11.64 -24.45
CA ASP A 436 -7.02 -12.87 -24.84
C ASP A 436 -7.16 -13.99 -23.80
N VAL A 437 -7.49 -13.67 -22.55
CA VAL A 437 -7.76 -14.69 -21.51
C VAL A 437 -9.24 -15.01 -21.40
N LEU A 438 -9.60 -16.28 -21.53
CA LEU A 438 -10.97 -16.73 -21.33
C LEU A 438 -11.36 -16.76 -19.84
N LEU A 439 -12.48 -16.10 -19.49
CA LEU A 439 -13.07 -16.16 -18.15
C LEU A 439 -14.46 -16.82 -18.20
N PRO A 440 -14.85 -17.65 -17.22
CA PRO A 440 -16.17 -18.26 -17.23
C PRO A 440 -17.25 -17.23 -16.85
N PRO A 441 -18.48 -17.34 -17.37
CA PRO A 441 -18.96 -18.40 -18.27
C PRO A 441 -18.76 -18.03 -19.75
N GLN A 442 -18.43 -19.02 -20.60
CA GLN A 442 -18.29 -18.81 -22.05
C GLN A 442 -19.47 -19.40 -22.85
N GLN A 443 -20.34 -20.17 -22.21
CA GLN A 443 -21.49 -20.81 -22.83
C GLN A 443 -22.65 -21.08 -21.85
N THR A 444 -23.81 -21.48 -22.37
CA THR A 444 -25.04 -21.74 -21.59
C THR A 444 -25.61 -23.15 -21.75
N THR A 445 -24.95 -23.99 -22.56
CA THR A 445 -25.39 -25.34 -22.94
C THR A 445 -25.04 -26.38 -21.89
N THR A 446 -23.80 -26.37 -21.38
CA THR A 446 -23.36 -27.23 -20.27
C THR A 446 -22.70 -26.39 -19.18
N GLU A 447 -23.09 -26.62 -17.93
CA GLU A 447 -22.46 -25.94 -16.79
C GLU A 447 -21.05 -26.49 -16.52
N GLY A 448 -20.22 -25.67 -15.87
CA GLY A 448 -18.91 -26.11 -15.39
C GLY A 448 -17.71 -25.51 -16.11
N ASP A 449 -17.90 -24.56 -17.02
CA ASP A 449 -16.78 -23.74 -17.53
C ASP A 449 -15.99 -23.18 -16.36
N ALA A 450 -14.67 -23.27 -16.43
CA ALA A 450 -13.84 -22.85 -15.32
C ALA A 450 -12.47 -22.33 -15.75
N ILE A 451 -12.03 -21.24 -15.13
CA ILE A 451 -10.62 -20.79 -15.20
C ILE A 451 -9.89 -21.33 -13.98
N TYR A 452 -8.76 -21.98 -14.21
CA TYR A 452 -7.89 -22.55 -13.19
C TYR A 452 -6.66 -21.66 -13.05
N PHE A 453 -6.32 -21.31 -11.81
CA PHE A 453 -5.09 -20.60 -11.47
C PHE A 453 -4.21 -21.53 -10.63
N GLY A 454 -3.01 -21.79 -11.13
CA GLY A 454 -2.10 -22.78 -10.57
C GLY A 454 -0.76 -22.17 -10.20
N SER A 455 -0.22 -22.64 -9.08
CA SER A 455 1.17 -22.38 -8.71
C SER A 455 1.78 -23.60 -8.03
N ASP A 456 3.09 -23.76 -8.18
CA ASP A 456 3.82 -24.77 -7.42
C ASP A 456 3.78 -24.56 -5.91
N TYR A 457 3.39 -23.35 -5.47
CA TYR A 457 3.27 -22.95 -4.08
C TYR A 457 1.86 -22.45 -3.77
N LYS A 458 1.49 -22.48 -2.49
CA LYS A 458 0.22 -21.91 -2.04
C LYS A 458 0.31 -20.38 -2.08
N PHE A 459 -0.76 -19.74 -2.55
CA PHE A 459 -0.92 -18.29 -2.63
C PHE A 459 -2.22 -17.86 -1.95
N SER A 460 -2.42 -16.56 -1.69
CA SER A 460 -3.56 -16.04 -0.91
C SER A 460 -4.44 -15.05 -1.68
N LYS A 461 -4.01 -14.67 -2.89
CA LYS A 461 -4.73 -13.69 -3.70
C LYS A 461 -4.47 -13.95 -5.17
N VAL A 462 -5.47 -13.67 -5.99
CA VAL A 462 -5.34 -13.47 -7.43
C VAL A 462 -5.80 -12.05 -7.75
N ARG A 463 -4.94 -11.25 -8.38
CA ARG A 463 -5.30 -9.94 -8.94
C ARG A 463 -5.60 -10.14 -10.41
N ILE A 464 -6.77 -9.70 -10.86
CA ILE A 464 -7.36 -10.07 -12.16
C ILE A 464 -7.74 -8.80 -12.90
N ASN A 465 -7.21 -8.60 -14.11
CA ASN A 465 -7.72 -7.60 -15.04
C ASN A 465 -8.85 -8.22 -15.89
N VAL A 466 -10.08 -7.82 -15.62
CA VAL A 466 -11.26 -8.18 -16.44
C VAL A 466 -11.39 -7.13 -17.53
N SER A 467 -10.88 -7.42 -18.72
CA SER A 467 -10.90 -6.50 -19.86
C SER A 467 -12.28 -6.36 -20.50
N THR A 468 -13.06 -7.43 -20.52
CA THR A 468 -14.46 -7.41 -20.92
C THR A 468 -15.31 -7.97 -19.79
N ALA A 469 -16.14 -7.11 -19.17
CA ALA A 469 -17.07 -7.51 -18.13
C ALA A 469 -18.15 -8.46 -18.67
N GLY A 470 -18.37 -9.55 -17.93
CA GLY A 470 -19.43 -10.50 -18.21
C GLY A 470 -20.81 -9.89 -17.97
N SER A 471 -21.76 -10.22 -18.85
CA SER A 471 -23.17 -9.93 -18.66
C SER A 471 -23.95 -11.21 -18.88
N TYR A 472 -24.40 -11.79 -17.77
CA TYR A 472 -25.10 -13.06 -17.74
C TYR A 472 -26.13 -13.08 -16.61
N SER A 473 -27.10 -13.99 -16.71
CA SER A 473 -28.15 -14.17 -15.70
C SER A 473 -28.32 -15.65 -15.39
N ASP A 474 -28.67 -15.94 -14.14
CA ASP A 474 -28.87 -17.31 -13.65
C ASP A 474 -27.62 -18.19 -13.82
N VAL A 475 -26.44 -17.56 -13.69
CA VAL A 475 -25.13 -18.19 -13.60
C VAL A 475 -24.45 -17.66 -12.34
N THR A 476 -23.84 -18.53 -11.56
CA THR A 476 -23.06 -18.17 -10.37
C THR A 476 -21.64 -18.69 -10.52
N ILE A 477 -20.65 -17.83 -10.24
CA ILE A 477 -19.24 -18.21 -10.17
C ILE A 477 -18.95 -18.72 -8.77
N VAL A 478 -18.49 -19.97 -8.69
CA VAL A 478 -18.09 -20.63 -7.45
C VAL A 478 -16.58 -20.81 -7.47
N TRP A 479 -15.92 -20.31 -6.44
CA TRP A 479 -14.50 -20.52 -6.24
C TRP A 479 -14.26 -21.83 -5.50
N GLU A 480 -13.31 -22.63 -5.99
CA GLU A 480 -12.99 -23.95 -5.47
C GLU A 480 -11.48 -24.16 -5.39
N TYR A 481 -11.04 -25.02 -4.47
CA TYR A 481 -9.66 -25.48 -4.36
C TYR A 481 -9.63 -26.99 -4.18
N TRP A 482 -8.48 -27.62 -4.38
CA TRP A 482 -8.33 -29.07 -4.17
C TRP A 482 -7.90 -29.38 -2.73
N ASP A 483 -8.72 -30.11 -1.97
CA ASP A 483 -8.47 -30.47 -0.57
C ASP A 483 -7.61 -31.74 -0.37
N GLY A 484 -7.13 -32.33 -1.48
CA GLY A 484 -6.44 -33.62 -1.49
C GLY A 484 -7.31 -34.80 -1.93
N SER A 485 -8.62 -34.62 -2.00
CA SER A 485 -9.59 -35.66 -2.35
C SER A 485 -10.68 -35.19 -3.32
N THR A 486 -11.15 -33.96 -3.19
CA THR A 486 -12.21 -33.35 -3.99
C THR A 486 -11.96 -31.86 -4.19
N TRP A 487 -12.67 -31.28 -5.16
CA TRP A 487 -12.78 -29.83 -5.28
C TRP A 487 -13.77 -29.33 -4.23
N ALA A 488 -13.25 -28.63 -3.22
CA ALA A 488 -14.01 -28.04 -2.13
C ALA A 488 -14.24 -26.54 -2.38
N THR A 489 -15.30 -25.98 -1.79
CA THR A 489 -15.60 -24.54 -1.89
C THR A 489 -14.51 -23.71 -1.21
N LEU A 490 -14.00 -22.71 -1.91
CA LEU A 490 -13.09 -21.70 -1.39
C LEU A 490 -13.89 -20.45 -1.01
N THR A 491 -13.78 -20.01 0.24
CA THR A 491 -14.33 -18.72 0.66
C THR A 491 -13.38 -17.62 0.22
N VAL A 492 -13.89 -16.67 -0.57
CA VAL A 492 -13.13 -15.56 -1.13
C VAL A 492 -13.83 -14.22 -0.85
N THR A 493 -13.05 -13.15 -0.80
CA THR A 493 -13.51 -11.79 -1.07
C THR A 493 -13.22 -11.52 -2.54
N ASP A 494 -14.27 -11.51 -3.38
CA ASP A 494 -14.16 -11.40 -4.84
C ASP A 494 -14.56 -9.99 -5.34
N GLY A 495 -13.57 -9.15 -5.61
CA GLY A 495 -13.77 -7.81 -6.19
C GLY A 495 -14.19 -7.82 -7.66
N THR A 496 -13.98 -8.91 -8.40
CA THR A 496 -14.44 -9.04 -9.80
C THR A 496 -15.96 -9.24 -9.88
N ASN A 497 -16.58 -9.61 -8.76
CA ASN A 497 -18.00 -9.98 -8.64
C ASN A 497 -18.40 -11.03 -9.70
N GLY A 498 -17.68 -12.16 -9.74
CA GLY A 498 -17.84 -13.17 -10.79
C GLY A 498 -17.47 -12.67 -12.18
N PHE A 499 -16.44 -11.82 -12.32
CA PHE A 499 -16.02 -11.26 -13.60
C PHE A 499 -17.06 -10.35 -14.28
N THR A 500 -17.99 -9.79 -13.51
CA THR A 500 -18.97 -8.79 -14.00
C THR A 500 -18.53 -7.35 -13.79
N THR A 501 -17.49 -7.13 -12.99
CA THR A 501 -16.82 -5.84 -12.82
C THR A 501 -15.57 -5.81 -13.72
N SER A 502 -15.49 -4.83 -14.64
CA SER A 502 -14.30 -4.61 -15.47
C SER A 502 -13.16 -3.97 -14.67
N GLY A 503 -11.95 -4.02 -15.24
CA GLY A 503 -10.75 -3.44 -14.65
C GLY A 503 -9.99 -4.41 -13.75
N THR A 504 -8.95 -3.89 -13.10
CA THR A 504 -8.07 -4.71 -12.25
C THR A 504 -8.64 -4.81 -10.84
N ASN A 505 -9.13 -5.99 -10.48
CA ASN A 505 -9.76 -6.28 -9.19
C ASN A 505 -9.04 -7.42 -8.48
N GLU A 506 -9.33 -7.62 -7.19
CA GLU A 506 -8.68 -8.66 -6.38
C GLU A 506 -9.66 -9.72 -5.91
N VAL A 507 -9.22 -10.98 -5.95
CA VAL A 507 -9.85 -12.11 -5.30
C VAL A 507 -8.91 -12.58 -4.20
N SER A 508 -9.27 -12.33 -2.95
CA SER A 508 -8.44 -12.65 -1.79
C SER A 508 -9.07 -13.73 -0.92
N PHE A 509 -8.24 -14.54 -0.28
CA PHE A 509 -8.67 -15.65 0.56
C PHE A 509 -7.57 -16.06 1.55
N THR A 510 -7.96 -16.75 2.63
CA THR A 510 -7.01 -17.41 3.51
C THR A 510 -6.69 -18.80 2.96
N PRO A 511 -5.40 -19.11 2.69
CA PRO A 511 -5.03 -20.41 2.12
C PRO A 511 -5.49 -21.58 3.00
N PRO A 512 -6.29 -22.53 2.47
CA PRO A 512 -6.79 -23.64 3.29
C PRO A 512 -5.68 -24.54 3.79
N SER A 513 -5.84 -25.03 5.03
CA SER A 513 -4.83 -25.85 5.71
C SER A 513 -4.60 -27.20 5.02
N ASP A 514 -5.66 -27.77 4.43
CA ASP A 514 -5.73 -29.03 3.70
C ASP A 514 -5.51 -28.88 2.19
N TRP A 515 -5.32 -27.66 1.67
CA TRP A 515 -5.05 -27.44 0.26
C TRP A 515 -3.84 -28.27 -0.19
N ALA A 516 -4.06 -29.10 -1.20
CA ALA A 516 -3.08 -30.07 -1.71
C ALA A 516 -2.88 -29.89 -3.21
N LYS A 517 -1.75 -30.40 -3.72
CA LYS A 517 -1.51 -30.44 -5.17
C LYS A 517 -2.40 -31.46 -5.86
N THR A 518 -2.83 -31.15 -7.08
CA THR A 518 -3.50 -32.09 -7.98
C THR A 518 -3.08 -31.85 -9.43
N SER A 519 -3.33 -32.82 -10.31
CA SER A 519 -3.03 -32.69 -11.73
C SER A 519 -4.21 -32.07 -12.48
N VAL A 520 -4.00 -30.91 -13.11
CA VAL A 520 -4.93 -30.27 -14.05
C VAL A 520 -4.20 -30.12 -15.38
N ASN A 521 -4.81 -30.61 -16.46
CA ASN A 521 -4.21 -30.62 -17.81
C ASN A 521 -2.75 -31.16 -17.85
N GLY A 522 -2.45 -32.18 -17.01
CA GLY A 522 -1.12 -32.77 -16.93
C GLY A 522 -0.13 -32.05 -16.01
N GLN A 523 -0.46 -30.87 -15.48
CA GLN A 523 0.40 -30.12 -14.53
C GLN A 523 -0.02 -30.33 -13.08
N SER A 524 0.94 -30.67 -12.23
CA SER A 524 0.73 -30.93 -10.80
C SER A 524 1.07 -29.70 -9.97
N ALA A 525 0.06 -28.94 -9.55
CA ALA A 525 0.23 -27.68 -8.83
C ALA A 525 -0.82 -27.52 -7.72
N TYR A 526 -0.70 -26.49 -6.89
CA TYR A 526 -1.79 -26.01 -6.05
C TYR A 526 -2.72 -25.19 -6.94
N TRP A 527 -3.96 -25.63 -7.03
CA TRP A 527 -4.96 -25.02 -7.90
C TRP A 527 -6.08 -24.42 -7.09
N ILE A 528 -6.49 -23.22 -7.50
CA ILE A 528 -7.87 -22.77 -7.32
C ILE A 528 -8.53 -22.69 -8.69
N ARG A 529 -9.86 -22.77 -8.73
CA ARG A 529 -10.63 -22.51 -9.95
C ARG A 529 -11.86 -21.68 -9.65
N ALA A 530 -12.21 -20.80 -10.58
CA ALA A 530 -13.51 -20.18 -10.63
C ALA A 530 -14.37 -20.97 -11.62
N ARG A 531 -15.48 -21.55 -11.18
CA ARG A 531 -16.34 -22.41 -11.98
C ARG A 531 -17.75 -21.85 -12.10
N ALA A 532 -18.27 -21.79 -13.31
CA ALA A 532 -19.64 -21.41 -13.57
C ALA A 532 -20.61 -22.55 -13.21
N THR A 533 -21.68 -22.19 -12.50
CA THR A 533 -22.82 -23.06 -12.17
C THR A 533 -24.11 -22.43 -12.69
N PHE A 534 -25.02 -23.22 -13.24
CA PHE A 534 -26.23 -22.70 -13.88
C PHE A 534 -27.47 -22.91 -13.00
N GLY A 535 -28.38 -21.93 -13.05
CA GLY A 535 -29.74 -22.11 -12.56
C GLY A 535 -30.66 -22.74 -13.62
N ALA A 536 -31.95 -22.43 -13.53
CA ALA A 536 -32.98 -23.01 -14.40
C ALA A 536 -32.98 -22.48 -15.84
N SER A 537 -32.42 -21.29 -16.08
CA SER A 537 -32.46 -20.58 -17.36
C SER A 537 -31.20 -19.69 -17.53
N PRO A 538 -30.00 -20.30 -17.62
CA PRO A 538 -28.76 -19.56 -17.81
C PRO A 538 -28.79 -18.80 -19.13
N SER A 539 -28.35 -17.54 -19.10
CA SER A 539 -28.22 -16.70 -20.30
C SER A 539 -26.93 -15.90 -20.22
N ILE A 540 -26.19 -15.82 -21.32
CA ILE A 540 -24.99 -14.98 -21.46
C ILE A 540 -25.22 -14.05 -22.63
N THR A 541 -25.28 -12.76 -22.34
CA THR A 541 -25.33 -11.71 -23.37
C THR A 541 -23.94 -11.22 -23.75
N THR A 542 -23.01 -11.23 -22.79
CA THR A 542 -21.58 -10.95 -23.00
C THR A 542 -20.77 -11.92 -22.17
N ALA A 543 -19.88 -12.69 -22.80
CA ALA A 543 -18.95 -13.56 -22.08
C ALA A 543 -17.79 -12.72 -21.53
N PRO A 544 -17.34 -12.94 -20.29
CA PRO A 544 -16.23 -12.19 -19.72
C PRO A 544 -14.90 -12.59 -20.35
N LEU A 545 -14.01 -11.62 -20.55
CA LEU A 545 -12.63 -11.85 -21.00
C LEU A 545 -11.68 -11.10 -20.09
N GLY A 546 -10.49 -11.65 -19.93
CA GLY A 546 -9.40 -11.09 -19.15
C GLY A 546 -8.23 -10.65 -20.02
N ALA A 547 -7.31 -9.95 -19.36
CA ALA A 547 -5.98 -9.63 -19.84
C ALA A 547 -4.98 -10.17 -18.80
N GLN A 548 -4.12 -9.31 -18.27
CA GLN A 548 -3.09 -9.69 -17.31
C GLN A 548 -3.61 -10.00 -15.89
N MET A 549 -3.02 -10.98 -15.21
CA MET A 549 -3.36 -11.36 -13.84
C MET A 549 -2.11 -11.82 -13.05
N TRP A 550 -2.23 -11.84 -11.71
CA TRP A 550 -1.08 -11.99 -10.81
C TRP A 550 -1.41 -12.70 -9.50
N LEU A 551 -0.42 -13.31 -8.85
CA LEU A 551 -0.56 -14.00 -7.56
C LEU A 551 0.04 -13.21 -6.39
N TRP A 552 -0.42 -13.51 -5.17
CA TRP A 552 0.21 -13.02 -3.94
C TRP A 552 0.65 -14.15 -3.02
N PHE A 553 1.94 -14.16 -2.66
CA PHE A 553 2.56 -15.21 -1.86
C PHE A 553 2.95 -14.80 -0.43
N ASN A 554 2.97 -13.51 -0.11
CA ASN A 554 3.56 -12.99 1.13
C ASN A 554 2.54 -12.91 2.27
N TYR A 555 1.95 -14.06 2.62
CA TYR A 555 0.99 -14.21 3.71
C TYR A 555 1.56 -15.04 4.87
N ASN A 556 0.96 -14.92 6.05
CA ASN A 556 1.30 -15.69 7.24
C ASN A 556 1.13 -17.20 7.00
N GLY A 557 2.19 -17.97 7.20
CA GLY A 557 2.22 -19.41 6.93
C GLY A 557 2.70 -19.76 5.52
N SER A 558 3.06 -18.78 4.69
CA SER A 558 3.62 -19.05 3.36
C SER A 558 4.99 -19.75 3.45
N GLY A 559 5.18 -20.77 2.63
CA GLY A 559 6.46 -21.48 2.48
C GLY A 559 7.40 -20.83 1.45
N ILE A 560 7.04 -19.68 0.90
CA ILE A 560 7.86 -18.92 -0.05
C ILE A 560 7.76 -17.43 0.26
N ILE A 561 8.66 -16.65 -0.35
CA ILE A 561 8.65 -15.20 -0.31
C ILE A 561 8.71 -14.70 -1.75
N GLY A 562 7.62 -14.09 -2.23
CA GLY A 562 7.62 -13.36 -3.49
C GLY A 562 8.40 -12.06 -3.34
N VAL A 563 9.25 -11.74 -4.32
CA VAL A 563 10.09 -10.54 -4.31
C VAL A 563 10.06 -9.82 -5.65
N SER A 564 10.04 -8.49 -5.58
CA SER A 564 10.14 -7.60 -6.73
C SER A 564 11.10 -6.47 -6.37
N PRO A 565 12.11 -6.17 -7.19
CA PRO A 565 12.44 -6.81 -8.48
C PRO A 565 12.91 -8.27 -8.34
N ASN A 566 13.13 -8.93 -9.48
CA ASN A 566 13.58 -10.33 -9.55
C ASN A 566 14.85 -10.59 -8.73
N VAL A 567 14.99 -11.81 -8.21
CA VAL A 567 16.20 -12.27 -7.52
C VAL A 567 17.37 -12.26 -8.49
N TYR A 568 18.47 -11.61 -8.10
CA TYR A 568 19.68 -11.57 -8.91
C TYR A 568 20.30 -12.97 -9.04
N SER A 569 20.88 -13.27 -10.20
CA SER A 569 21.43 -14.60 -10.49
C SER A 569 22.68 -14.99 -9.69
N ASP A 570 23.31 -14.01 -9.04
CA ASP A 570 24.48 -14.18 -8.17
C ASP A 570 24.14 -14.37 -6.69
N GLU A 571 22.85 -14.37 -6.33
CA GLU A 571 22.41 -14.69 -4.98
C GLU A 571 22.80 -16.13 -4.59
N PRO A 572 23.12 -16.40 -3.30
CA PRO A 572 23.41 -17.75 -2.84
C PRO A 572 22.24 -18.68 -3.17
N LEU A 573 22.51 -19.85 -3.77
CA LEU A 573 21.47 -20.84 -4.13
C LEU A 573 20.67 -21.32 -2.92
N SER A 574 21.18 -21.18 -1.70
CA SER A 574 20.45 -21.41 -0.47
C SER A 574 21.04 -20.53 0.63
N GLY A 575 20.24 -20.16 1.62
CA GLY A 575 20.70 -19.25 2.65
C GLY A 575 19.60 -18.76 3.56
N VAL A 576 19.72 -17.51 3.96
CA VAL A 576 18.74 -16.81 4.77
C VAL A 576 18.33 -15.57 4.01
N VAL A 577 17.04 -15.31 3.97
CA VAL A 577 16.47 -14.05 3.50
C VAL A 577 15.93 -13.28 4.71
N ARG A 578 16.20 -11.98 4.75
CA ARG A 578 15.79 -11.08 5.83
C ARG A 578 14.82 -10.05 5.29
N ILE A 579 13.65 -9.95 5.92
CA ILE A 579 12.65 -8.94 5.61
C ILE A 579 12.69 -7.88 6.71
N VAL A 580 12.76 -6.61 6.35
CA VAL A 580 12.85 -5.48 7.29
C VAL A 580 11.51 -4.78 7.36
N MET A 581 10.84 -4.87 8.52
CA MET A 581 9.56 -4.22 8.76
C MET A 581 9.60 -3.51 10.11
N GLY A 582 9.25 -2.22 10.13
CA GLY A 582 9.23 -1.42 11.37
C GLY A 582 10.57 -1.40 12.12
N GLY A 583 11.70 -1.50 11.41
CA GLY A 583 13.04 -1.56 12.00
C GLY A 583 13.44 -2.92 12.61
N THR A 584 12.59 -3.95 12.48
CA THR A 584 12.88 -5.31 12.92
C THR A 584 13.21 -6.19 11.72
N GLU A 585 14.27 -7.00 11.84
CA GLU A 585 14.66 -7.97 10.81
C GLU A 585 14.03 -9.34 11.09
N HIS A 586 13.20 -9.80 10.18
CA HIS A 586 12.53 -11.10 10.24
C HIS A 586 13.31 -12.07 9.37
N ARG A 587 13.68 -13.22 9.94
CA ARG A 587 14.68 -14.13 9.37
C ARG A 587 14.03 -15.43 8.89
N TYR A 588 14.23 -15.78 7.62
CA TYR A 588 13.71 -17.00 7.03
C TYR A 588 14.80 -17.76 6.27
N GLU A 589 14.97 -19.05 6.55
CA GLU A 589 15.89 -19.90 5.79
C GLU A 589 15.24 -20.32 4.47
N TYR A 590 15.95 -20.15 3.36
CA TYR A 590 15.53 -20.59 2.02
C TYR A 590 16.48 -21.66 1.47
N SER A 591 15.90 -22.59 0.69
CA SER A 591 16.64 -23.72 0.10
C SER A 591 16.94 -23.55 -1.38
N THR A 592 16.19 -22.70 -2.08
CA THR A 592 16.41 -22.29 -3.46
C THR A 592 15.70 -20.97 -3.71
N PHE A 593 15.97 -20.33 -4.84
CA PHE A 593 15.15 -19.25 -5.36
C PHE A 593 14.80 -19.54 -6.81
N GLU A 594 13.73 -18.90 -7.26
CA GLU A 594 13.32 -18.78 -8.66
C GLU A 594 13.43 -17.30 -9.03
N THR A 595 13.07 -16.95 -10.27
CA THR A 595 13.22 -15.58 -10.78
C THR A 595 12.60 -14.51 -9.89
N ASP A 596 11.41 -14.76 -9.33
CA ASP A 596 10.58 -13.79 -8.60
C ASP A 596 10.31 -14.19 -7.14
N ARG A 597 10.99 -15.21 -6.61
CA ARG A 597 10.69 -15.74 -5.26
C ARG A 597 11.82 -16.53 -4.61
N PHE A 598 11.89 -16.47 -3.28
CA PHE A 598 12.67 -17.39 -2.45
C PHE A 598 11.81 -18.55 -1.97
N VAL A 599 12.32 -19.77 -2.11
CA VAL A 599 11.65 -20.99 -1.64
C VAL A 599 12.16 -21.33 -0.25
N LEU A 600 11.30 -21.20 0.76
CA LEU A 600 11.70 -21.43 2.14
C LEU A 600 11.98 -22.91 2.39
N LYS A 601 12.92 -23.15 3.29
CA LYS A 601 13.30 -24.49 3.70
C LYS A 601 12.10 -25.19 4.33
N ALA A 602 11.99 -26.50 4.12
CA ALA A 602 10.89 -27.29 4.67
C ALA A 602 10.70 -27.07 6.18
N GLY A 603 9.49 -26.70 6.59
CA GLY A 603 9.13 -26.38 7.97
C GLY A 603 9.37 -24.92 8.38
N VAL A 604 9.91 -24.08 7.50
CA VAL A 604 9.99 -22.63 7.67
C VAL A 604 8.85 -21.99 6.89
N THR A 605 8.10 -21.11 7.56
CA THR A 605 7.04 -20.32 6.95
C THR A 605 7.13 -18.88 7.40
N LEU A 606 6.59 -17.95 6.62
CA LEU A 606 6.38 -16.57 7.04
C LEU A 606 5.56 -16.54 8.33
N SER A 607 5.96 -15.71 9.30
CA SER A 607 5.30 -15.63 10.61
C SER A 607 4.14 -14.64 10.66
N GLN A 608 3.94 -13.89 9.57
CA GLN A 608 2.95 -12.84 9.43
C GLN A 608 2.75 -12.50 7.95
N ASP A 609 1.72 -11.72 7.67
CA ASP A 609 1.55 -11.09 6.37
C ASP A 609 2.58 -9.96 6.19
N TYR A 610 3.04 -9.80 4.96
CA TYR A 610 3.88 -8.66 4.58
C TYR A 610 3.18 -7.88 3.49
N SER A 611 3.33 -6.56 3.53
CA SER A 611 2.79 -5.66 2.52
C SER A 611 3.75 -5.48 1.36
N GLU A 612 3.21 -5.04 0.23
CA GLU A 612 3.98 -4.64 -0.94
C GLU A 612 5.01 -3.54 -0.60
N GLY A 613 6.20 -3.61 -1.19
CA GLY A 613 7.28 -2.64 -0.96
C GLY A 613 8.11 -2.86 0.32
N THR A 614 7.89 -3.94 1.08
CA THR A 614 8.71 -4.23 2.27
C THR A 614 10.15 -4.60 1.86
N TYR A 615 11.15 -3.94 2.46
CA TYR A 615 12.55 -4.16 2.13
C TYR A 615 13.02 -5.57 2.49
N VAL A 616 13.78 -6.19 1.59
CA VAL A 616 14.29 -7.56 1.70
C VAL A 616 15.75 -7.62 1.25
N PHE A 617 16.56 -8.44 1.92
CA PHE A 617 17.94 -8.70 1.51
C PHE A 617 18.41 -10.11 1.89
N VAL A 618 19.43 -10.60 1.21
CA VAL A 618 20.04 -11.91 1.45
C VAL A 618 21.46 -11.75 2.02
N PRO A 619 21.69 -12.06 3.30
CA PRO A 619 23.06 -12.13 3.82
C PRO A 619 23.84 -13.31 3.22
N ILE A 620 25.03 -13.02 2.69
CA ILE A 620 25.97 -14.03 2.13
C ILE A 620 26.41 -15.04 3.19
N ILE A 621 26.64 -14.60 4.43
CA ILE A 621 26.94 -15.46 5.57
C ILE A 621 26.10 -14.99 6.76
N ASP A 622 25.20 -15.84 7.24
CA ASP A 622 24.38 -15.59 8.43
C ASP A 622 24.35 -16.81 9.37
N THR A 623 25.48 -17.05 10.05
CA THR A 623 25.66 -18.21 10.93
C THR A 623 26.57 -17.91 12.12
N VAL A 624 26.47 -18.75 13.16
CA VAL A 624 27.41 -18.74 14.30
C VAL A 624 28.62 -19.58 13.93
N ALA A 625 29.81 -18.95 13.91
CA ALA A 625 31.05 -19.66 13.63
C ALA A 625 31.35 -20.71 14.70
N THR A 626 31.48 -21.98 14.29
CA THR A 626 31.85 -23.11 15.17
C THR A 626 33.30 -23.58 14.97
N SER A 627 34.01 -22.97 14.01
CA SER A 627 35.39 -23.29 13.66
C SER A 627 36.17 -22.01 13.33
N SER A 628 37.46 -22.14 12.98
CA SER A 628 38.31 -21.01 12.61
C SER A 628 37.98 -20.37 11.25
N SER A 629 37.04 -20.93 10.48
CA SER A 629 36.58 -20.36 9.21
C SER A 629 35.11 -20.67 8.94
N VAL A 630 34.44 -19.74 8.27
CA VAL A 630 33.12 -19.94 7.65
C VAL A 630 33.27 -19.55 6.18
N SER A 631 32.68 -20.32 5.28
CA SER A 631 32.75 -20.09 3.84
C SER A 631 31.37 -20.34 3.22
N ASN A 632 31.04 -19.57 2.18
CA ASN A 632 29.90 -19.84 1.31
C ASN A 632 30.38 -19.93 -0.15
N GLN A 633 29.62 -20.61 -1.01
CA GLN A 633 29.86 -20.64 -2.45
C GLN A 633 28.86 -19.72 -3.13
N LEU A 634 29.36 -18.90 -4.06
CA LEU A 634 28.61 -17.85 -4.73
C LEU A 634 28.83 -17.98 -6.24
N ILE A 635 27.85 -17.57 -7.03
CA ILE A 635 28.01 -17.42 -8.48
C ILE A 635 28.48 -15.98 -8.69
N TYR A 636 29.71 -15.79 -9.12
CA TYR A 636 30.20 -14.44 -9.41
C TYR A 636 29.63 -13.98 -10.75
N SER A 637 28.82 -12.92 -10.74
CA SER A 637 28.33 -12.24 -11.94
C SER A 637 28.99 -10.87 -12.13
N SER A 638 29.15 -10.13 -11.04
CA SER A 638 29.86 -8.86 -10.92
C SER A 638 30.46 -8.70 -9.52
N ASP A 639 31.25 -7.65 -9.30
CA ASP A 639 31.74 -7.29 -7.97
C ASP A 639 30.56 -7.06 -7.01
N ILE A 640 30.57 -7.75 -5.87
CA ILE A 640 29.50 -7.67 -4.86
C ILE A 640 30.03 -6.88 -3.66
N PRO A 641 29.51 -5.66 -3.38
CA PRO A 641 29.84 -4.93 -2.16
C PRO A 641 29.22 -5.65 -0.95
N VAL A 642 30.01 -5.85 0.10
CA VAL A 642 29.61 -6.61 1.29
C VAL A 642 30.03 -5.91 2.57
N ILE A 643 29.19 -6.03 3.60
CA ILE A 643 29.55 -5.67 4.98
C ILE A 643 29.72 -6.96 5.77
N VAL A 644 30.93 -7.18 6.28
CA VAL A 644 31.24 -8.35 7.13
C VAL A 644 31.13 -7.94 8.59
N ARG A 645 30.15 -8.52 9.30
CA ARG A 645 29.94 -8.30 10.73
C ARG A 645 30.21 -9.57 11.52
N VAL A 646 31.10 -9.49 12.52
CA VAL A 646 31.35 -10.57 13.50
C VAL A 646 31.08 -10.03 14.90
N ARG A 647 30.18 -10.69 15.62
CA ARG A 647 29.81 -10.29 16.99
C ARG A 647 29.68 -11.50 17.90
N GLN A 648 30.23 -11.40 19.10
CA GLN A 648 30.08 -12.41 20.14
C GLN A 648 29.98 -11.71 21.50
N LYS A 649 29.04 -12.15 22.33
CA LYS A 649 28.88 -11.62 23.69
C LYS A 649 30.20 -11.72 24.46
N GLY A 650 30.71 -10.58 24.94
CA GLY A 650 31.99 -10.48 25.65
C GLY A 650 33.19 -10.05 24.80
N TYR A 651 33.00 -9.88 23.50
CA TYR A 651 34.01 -9.35 22.56
C TYR A 651 33.46 -8.08 21.88
N ILE A 652 34.37 -7.19 21.48
CA ILE A 652 34.01 -6.01 20.69
C ILE A 652 33.58 -6.50 19.29
N PRO A 653 32.38 -6.12 18.79
CA PRO A 653 31.95 -6.45 17.45
C PRO A 653 32.96 -5.91 16.42
N PHE A 654 33.21 -6.68 15.38
CA PHE A 654 34.03 -6.33 14.24
C PHE A 654 33.13 -6.12 13.04
N GLU A 655 33.30 -5.00 12.34
CA GLU A 655 32.58 -4.66 11.13
C GLU A 655 33.58 -4.13 10.10
N VAL A 656 33.50 -4.62 8.87
CA VAL A 656 34.34 -4.17 7.77
C VAL A 656 33.56 -4.21 6.47
N GLU A 657 33.64 -3.12 5.71
CA GLU A 657 33.18 -3.07 4.32
C GLU A 657 34.26 -3.65 3.41
N SER A 658 33.85 -4.47 2.45
CA SER A 658 34.73 -5.12 1.49
C SER A 658 33.96 -5.36 0.20
N THR A 659 34.68 -5.72 -0.86
CA THR A 659 34.07 -6.18 -2.12
C THR A 659 34.51 -7.61 -2.38
N ILE A 660 33.58 -8.47 -2.78
CA ILE A 660 33.89 -9.80 -3.32
C ILE A 660 34.12 -9.65 -4.82
N SER A 661 35.35 -9.89 -5.26
CA SER A 661 35.77 -9.87 -6.67
C SER A 661 36.36 -11.21 -7.11
N SER A 662 36.49 -11.43 -8.43
CA SER A 662 36.92 -12.73 -9.02
C SER A 662 38.39 -13.05 -8.86
#